data_AF-A0A3M0JZ33-F1
#
_entry.id   AF-A0A3M0JZ33-F1
#
_cell.length_a   1.000
_cell.length_b   1.000
_cell.length_c   1.000
_cell.angle_alpha   90.00
_cell.angle_beta   90.00
_cell.angle_gamma   90.00
#
_symmetry.space_group_name_H-M   'P 1'
#
loop_
_entity.id
_entity.type
_entity.pdbx_description
1 polymer ?
#
loop_
_entity_poly.entity_id
_entity_poly.type
_entity_poly.pdbx_seq_one_letter_code
_entity_poly.pdbx_strand_id
1 'polypeptide(L)'
;MAVAEIVFSDDLNTKNPDLVPCTPVMQQKLVRLKPQKYSSALAIMKRDETEETVLDMVKKLQTHADAVHGPTHARIAALETQVRELADKIEENHKKLKEDILQISAVQVRGSGTTHKRSLDKKGKENPSAVGLLKVEEQQVTIATSTVHRQQYRTTQDAVIPIYKMILEVKIEVVIPEKERSKEEMSPNGKASPLIYKVNGTARHYHLEEHPIASNPYHNPKDVVEASVCHVKDLENGQMREVDLGCGKALLIKESGEFHAVGHKCPHYGAPLVKGVLSKGRVRCPWHGACFNIGTGDIEDFPGLDSLPRFQVKIEKEKVYIRASKQALQTQRRTKMMAKCISLSNYNLSSTNVLIIGAGAAGLVCAETLRQEGFSDRIVMCTMDRHLPYDRPKLSKSMDSHHEQIALRPKEFFCTYDIEVLTEMQVAAVDVKSKIAVFKDGFKMEYNKLLIATGNMPKTLSCKGKEMENVFNIRTPEDANHVVKLATSKNVVIVGASFLGMEVAAYLAERAHSVSLVELEHVPFKKFFGERVGRAIMKMFENNRVKFYMQTEVSELREQEGKLKEVVLKSGKVLRADVCVVGVGAVPATGFLKQSGINIDSKGFIVVNKMMQTNIPGVFAAGDAVTFPLALRNNKKVNVPHWQMAHMHGRIAALNMLAHGTEISTVPYLWTAMFGKSIRYAGHGEGFDDVVIQGDLDELKFVAFYTKSDEVVAVASINYDPIVSKVAEVLAAGRTIRKRDVETGDMSWLTGKGS
;
A
#
# COMPACT_ATOMS: atom_id res chain seq x y z
N MET A 1 -41.94 -3.07 -8.32
CA MET A 1 -41.18 -4.33 -8.51
C MET A 1 -39.69 -4.03 -8.69
N ALA A 2 -39.04 -4.24 -9.84
CA ALA A 2 -37.57 -4.16 -9.96
C ALA A 2 -36.90 -2.84 -9.46
N VAL A 3 -37.54 -1.67 -9.67
CA VAL A 3 -37.02 -0.40 -9.12
C VAL A 3 -37.18 -0.33 -7.59
N ALA A 4 -38.22 -0.98 -7.04
CA ALA A 4 -38.42 -1.06 -5.60
C ALA A 4 -37.39 -1.98 -4.94
N GLU A 5 -37.03 -3.13 -5.54
CA GLU A 5 -35.94 -3.97 -5.04
C GLU A 5 -34.60 -3.21 -4.96
N ILE A 6 -34.28 -2.39 -5.96
CA ILE A 6 -33.03 -1.60 -6.00
C ILE A 6 -32.98 -0.50 -4.92
N VAL A 7 -34.14 0.04 -4.54
CA VAL A 7 -34.25 1.17 -3.61
C VAL A 7 -34.47 0.71 -2.16
N PHE A 8 -35.26 -0.35 -1.95
CA PHE A 8 -35.78 -0.78 -0.64
C PHE A 8 -35.28 -2.16 -0.15
N SER A 9 -34.24 -2.74 -0.78
CA SER A 9 -33.72 -4.10 -0.44
C SER A 9 -33.44 -4.35 1.04
N ASP A 10 -33.11 -3.31 1.80
CA ASP A 10 -32.49 -3.44 3.11
C ASP A 10 -33.51 -3.32 4.28
N ASP A 11 -34.79 -3.05 4.02
CA ASP A 11 -35.80 -2.74 5.06
C ASP A 11 -37.20 -3.39 4.85
N LEU A 12 -37.29 -4.44 4.02
CA LEU A 12 -38.54 -5.16 3.70
C LEU A 12 -39.17 -5.97 4.87
N ASN A 13 -38.62 -5.90 6.09
CA ASN A 13 -39.19 -6.53 7.28
C ASN A 13 -40.29 -5.69 7.97
N THR A 14 -40.60 -4.50 7.45
CA THR A 14 -41.69 -3.64 7.96
C THR A 14 -43.04 -4.03 7.32
N LYS A 15 -44.02 -4.40 8.16
CA LYS A 15 -45.31 -5.00 7.74
C LYS A 15 -46.32 -4.06 7.07
N ASN A 16 -45.91 -2.89 6.58
CA ASN A 16 -46.81 -1.97 5.86
C ASN A 16 -46.06 -1.20 4.75
N PRO A 17 -46.18 -1.59 3.47
CA PRO A 17 -45.39 -1.04 2.37
C PRO A 17 -45.72 0.41 2.00
N ASP A 18 -46.85 0.95 2.48
CA ASP A 18 -47.36 2.27 2.08
C ASP A 18 -46.79 3.45 2.89
N LEU A 19 -45.92 3.20 3.89
CA LEU A 19 -45.40 4.21 4.83
C LEU A 19 -43.88 4.10 5.08
N VAL A 20 -43.06 4.21 4.02
CA VAL A 20 -41.59 4.29 4.14
C VAL A 20 -41.09 5.73 3.93
N PRO A 21 -40.50 6.40 4.94
CA PRO A 21 -39.92 7.74 4.79
C PRO A 21 -38.72 7.75 3.82
N CYS A 22 -38.67 8.72 2.91
CA CYS A 22 -37.57 8.82 1.94
C CYS A 22 -36.28 9.32 2.62
N THR A 23 -35.27 8.45 2.72
CA THR A 23 -33.99 8.78 3.37
C THR A 23 -33.02 9.51 2.43
N PRO A 24 -32.00 10.23 2.95
CA PRO A 24 -30.97 10.87 2.11
C PRO A 24 -30.22 9.89 1.18
N VAL A 25 -30.10 8.62 1.57
CA VAL A 25 -29.51 7.56 0.76
C VAL A 25 -30.40 7.22 -0.45
N MET A 26 -31.73 7.24 -0.27
CA MET A 26 -32.69 7.03 -1.35
C MET A 26 -32.67 8.19 -2.35
N GLN A 27 -32.55 9.44 -1.88
CA GLN A 27 -32.33 10.60 -2.76
C GLN A 27 -31.05 10.44 -3.61
N GLN A 28 -29.92 10.03 -3.01
CA GLN A 28 -28.68 9.79 -3.77
C GLN A 28 -28.80 8.65 -4.80
N LYS A 29 -29.60 7.60 -4.52
CA LYS A 29 -29.89 6.53 -5.49
C LYS A 29 -30.77 7.05 -6.64
N LEU A 30 -31.79 7.86 -6.35
CA LEU A 30 -32.70 8.46 -7.34
C LEU A 30 -31.97 9.37 -8.35
N VAL A 31 -31.05 10.22 -7.87
CA VAL A 31 -30.25 11.14 -8.71
C VAL A 31 -29.37 10.41 -9.75
N ARG A 32 -29.11 9.11 -9.58
CA ARG A 32 -28.30 8.30 -10.52
C ARG A 32 -29.12 7.66 -11.65
N LEU A 33 -30.43 7.86 -11.71
CA LEU A 33 -31.29 7.30 -12.76
C LEU A 33 -31.31 8.17 -14.03
N LYS A 34 -31.16 7.55 -15.20
CA LYS A 34 -31.22 8.24 -16.50
C LYS A 34 -32.63 8.83 -16.75
N PRO A 35 -32.76 9.98 -17.47
CA PRO A 35 -34.02 10.74 -17.60
C PRO A 35 -35.25 9.92 -18.03
N GLN A 36 -35.07 8.94 -18.93
CA GLN A 36 -36.17 8.09 -19.42
C GLN A 36 -36.79 7.17 -18.35
N LYS A 37 -36.11 6.91 -17.23
CA LYS A 37 -36.67 6.17 -16.07
C LYS A 37 -37.33 7.10 -15.04
N TYR A 38 -37.18 8.40 -15.20
CA TYR A 38 -37.64 9.42 -14.23
C TYR A 38 -39.13 9.72 -14.39
N SER A 39 -39.64 9.80 -15.63
CA SER A 39 -41.06 10.07 -15.91
C SER A 39 -42.00 8.97 -15.41
N SER A 40 -41.60 7.69 -15.55
CA SER A 40 -42.39 6.55 -15.06
C SER A 40 -42.51 6.49 -13.54
N ALA A 41 -41.54 7.04 -12.80
CA ALA A 41 -41.59 7.11 -11.34
C ALA A 41 -42.51 8.25 -10.85
N LEU A 42 -42.49 9.40 -11.54
CA LEU A 42 -43.34 10.55 -11.25
C LEU A 42 -44.83 10.31 -11.55
N ALA A 43 -45.16 9.40 -12.47
CA ALA A 43 -46.55 9.11 -12.85
C ALA A 43 -47.38 8.39 -11.76
N ILE A 44 -46.75 7.89 -10.69
CA ILE A 44 -47.42 7.09 -9.64
C ILE A 44 -47.86 7.94 -8.44
N MET A 45 -47.34 9.17 -8.29
CA MET A 45 -47.62 10.02 -7.12
C MET A 45 -48.66 11.11 -7.44
N LYS A 46 -49.92 10.89 -7.07
CA LYS A 46 -50.91 11.97 -6.90
C LYS A 46 -51.93 11.69 -5.81
N ARG A 47 -52.33 12.79 -5.16
CA ARG A 47 -53.32 12.98 -4.09
C ARG A 47 -52.92 12.51 -2.69
N ASP A 48 -53.14 13.29 -1.62
CA ASP A 48 -53.38 14.74 -1.39
C ASP A 48 -53.02 14.96 0.13
N GLU A 49 -52.80 16.13 0.73
CA GLU A 49 -52.99 17.54 0.33
C GLU A 49 -52.00 18.45 1.13
N THR A 50 -51.36 19.46 0.50
CA THR A 50 -50.96 20.76 1.10
C THR A 50 -50.30 21.61 0.00
N GLU A 51 -50.80 22.82 -0.24
CA GLU A 51 -50.45 23.63 -1.41
C GLU A 51 -49.19 24.50 -1.22
N GLU A 52 -48.05 24.06 -1.77
CA GLU A 52 -47.19 24.98 -2.54
C GLU A 52 -47.20 24.46 -3.97
N THR A 53 -47.81 25.21 -4.90
CA THR A 53 -48.03 24.68 -6.26
C THR A 53 -46.71 24.47 -6.98
N VAL A 54 -46.57 23.31 -7.63
CA VAL A 54 -45.39 22.94 -8.46
C VAL A 54 -45.02 24.05 -9.45
N LEU A 55 -46.00 24.82 -9.93
CA LEU A 55 -45.83 25.95 -10.83
C LEU A 55 -44.98 27.09 -10.23
N ASP A 56 -45.06 27.33 -8.92
CA ASP A 56 -44.32 28.39 -8.23
C ASP A 56 -42.88 27.96 -7.93
N MET A 57 -42.67 26.70 -7.53
CA MET A 57 -41.33 26.09 -7.47
C MET A 57 -40.66 26.10 -8.85
N VAL A 58 -41.38 25.75 -9.92
CA VAL A 58 -40.86 25.82 -11.30
C VAL A 58 -40.49 27.25 -11.67
N LYS A 59 -41.32 28.26 -11.38
CA LYS A 59 -40.95 29.67 -11.62
C LYS A 59 -39.69 30.09 -10.85
N LYS A 60 -39.60 29.80 -9.55
CA LYS A 60 -38.42 30.10 -8.72
C LYS A 60 -37.15 29.42 -9.26
N LEU A 61 -37.26 28.15 -9.70
CA LEU A 61 -36.16 27.41 -10.33
C LEU A 61 -35.80 27.96 -11.71
N GLN A 62 -36.78 28.41 -12.50
CA GLN A 62 -36.55 29.08 -13.79
C GLN A 62 -35.74 30.37 -13.59
N THR A 63 -36.18 31.25 -12.68
CA THR A 63 -35.47 32.51 -12.37
C THR A 63 -34.07 32.26 -11.81
N HIS A 64 -33.87 31.19 -11.05
CA HIS A 64 -32.55 30.81 -10.54
C HIS A 64 -31.65 30.22 -11.65
N ALA A 65 -32.21 29.45 -12.58
CA ALA A 65 -31.48 28.95 -13.76
C ALA A 65 -31.09 30.09 -14.70
N ASP A 66 -32.01 31.00 -15.01
CA ASP A 66 -31.78 32.16 -15.89
C ASP A 66 -30.68 33.08 -15.33
N ALA A 67 -30.65 33.29 -14.00
CA ALA A 67 -29.60 34.05 -13.32
C ALA A 67 -28.21 33.37 -13.33
N VAL A 68 -28.15 32.05 -13.53
CA VAL A 68 -26.90 31.24 -13.47
C VAL A 68 -26.37 30.86 -14.86
N HIS A 69 -27.17 31.00 -15.93
CA HIS A 69 -26.87 30.39 -17.23
C HIS A 69 -26.38 31.32 -18.35
N GLY A 70 -26.53 32.65 -18.24
CA GLY A 70 -26.12 33.59 -19.29
C GLY A 70 -24.61 33.58 -19.63
N PRO A 71 -23.72 33.99 -18.71
CA PRO A 71 -22.27 34.06 -18.97
C PRO A 71 -21.65 32.68 -19.21
N THR A 72 -22.20 31.67 -18.54
CA THR A 72 -21.70 30.29 -18.55
C THR A 72 -21.91 29.63 -19.93
N HIS A 73 -23.04 29.87 -20.61
CA HIS A 73 -23.25 29.35 -21.97
C HIS A 73 -22.28 29.95 -22.99
N ALA A 74 -21.99 31.25 -22.94
CA ALA A 74 -21.02 31.87 -23.83
C ALA A 74 -19.60 31.29 -23.63
N ARG A 75 -19.21 31.02 -22.37
CA ARG A 75 -17.91 30.41 -22.05
C ARG A 75 -17.87 28.92 -22.43
N ILE A 76 -18.96 28.17 -22.30
CA ILE A 76 -19.06 26.78 -22.77
C ILE A 76 -19.01 26.71 -24.29
N ALA A 77 -19.73 27.57 -25.02
CA ALA A 77 -19.69 27.62 -26.49
C ALA A 77 -18.28 27.98 -27.02
N ALA A 78 -17.56 28.88 -26.33
CA ALA A 78 -16.15 29.14 -26.62
C ALA A 78 -15.27 27.91 -26.37
N LEU A 79 -15.50 27.17 -25.28
CA LEU A 79 -14.80 25.91 -24.97
C LEU A 79 -15.06 24.84 -26.04
N GLU A 80 -16.32 24.64 -26.46
CA GLU A 80 -16.71 23.71 -27.52
C GLU A 80 -16.13 24.07 -28.90
N THR A 81 -15.85 25.35 -29.13
CA THR A 81 -15.19 25.83 -30.34
C THR A 81 -13.70 25.51 -30.29
N GLN A 82 -13.02 25.79 -29.17
CA GLN A 82 -11.61 25.44 -28.95
C GLN A 82 -11.35 23.92 -28.96
N VAL A 83 -12.29 23.12 -28.42
CA VAL A 83 -12.22 21.65 -28.47
C VAL A 83 -12.39 21.13 -29.90
N ARG A 84 -13.21 21.79 -30.74
CA ARG A 84 -13.30 21.47 -32.17
C ARG A 84 -12.01 21.81 -32.92
N GLU A 85 -11.47 23.02 -32.75
CA GLU A 85 -10.18 23.39 -33.34
C GLU A 85 -9.03 22.45 -32.93
N LEU A 86 -9.07 21.92 -31.70
CA LEU A 86 -8.10 20.94 -31.22
C LEU A 86 -8.32 19.56 -31.85
N ALA A 87 -9.58 19.12 -32.04
CA ALA A 87 -9.91 17.89 -32.75
C ALA A 87 -9.47 17.96 -34.23
N ASP A 88 -9.70 19.09 -34.90
CA ASP A 88 -9.27 19.33 -36.29
C ASP A 88 -7.73 19.28 -36.41
N LYS A 89 -7.00 19.86 -35.45
CA LYS A 89 -5.53 19.74 -35.36
C LYS A 89 -5.05 18.31 -35.09
N ILE A 90 -5.81 17.50 -34.34
CA ILE A 90 -5.50 16.08 -34.13
C ILE A 90 -5.69 15.31 -35.44
N GLU A 91 -6.78 15.56 -36.18
CA GLU A 91 -7.08 14.98 -37.49
C GLU A 91 -6.00 15.35 -38.54
N GLU A 92 -5.59 16.62 -38.59
CA GLU A 92 -4.53 17.11 -39.49
C GLU A 92 -3.17 16.49 -39.16
N ASN A 93 -2.80 16.40 -37.88
CA ASN A 93 -1.61 15.68 -37.45
C ASN A 93 -1.68 14.17 -37.79
N HIS A 94 -2.86 13.55 -37.72
CA HIS A 94 -3.07 12.17 -38.16
C HIS A 94 -2.90 11.98 -39.67
N LYS A 95 -3.32 12.96 -40.50
CA LYS A 95 -3.06 12.96 -41.94
C LYS A 95 -1.57 13.08 -42.23
N LYS A 96 -0.88 14.01 -41.57
CA LYS A 96 0.57 14.22 -41.70
C LYS A 96 1.36 12.97 -41.28
N LEU A 97 0.96 12.32 -40.17
CA LEU A 97 1.53 11.05 -39.73
C LEU A 97 1.33 9.93 -40.76
N LYS A 98 0.19 9.88 -41.47
CA LYS A 98 -0.03 8.93 -42.58
C LYS A 98 0.89 9.23 -43.77
N GLU A 99 1.13 10.50 -44.09
CA GLU A 99 2.10 10.89 -45.14
C GLU A 99 3.53 10.52 -44.75
N ASP A 100 3.94 10.75 -43.49
CA ASP A 100 5.26 10.34 -42.99
C ASP A 100 5.44 8.80 -43.05
N ILE A 101 4.42 8.02 -42.65
CA ILE A 101 4.41 6.56 -42.77
C ILE A 101 4.50 6.12 -44.25
N LEU A 102 3.82 6.82 -45.16
CA LEU A 102 3.91 6.57 -46.61
C LEU A 102 5.29 6.93 -47.18
N GLN A 103 5.95 8.00 -46.72
CA GLN A 103 7.32 8.32 -47.13
C GLN A 103 8.34 7.31 -46.61
N ILE A 104 8.22 6.87 -45.36
CA ILE A 104 9.06 5.79 -44.79
C ILE A 104 8.91 4.50 -45.64
N SER A 105 7.68 4.17 -46.01
CA SER A 105 7.38 3.02 -46.89
C SER A 105 7.93 3.21 -48.32
N ALA A 106 7.95 4.43 -48.85
CA ALA A 106 8.45 4.73 -50.19
C ALA A 106 9.99 4.70 -50.29
N VAL A 107 10.71 5.05 -49.22
CA VAL A 107 12.17 4.86 -49.12
C VAL A 107 12.52 3.36 -49.20
N GLN A 108 11.68 2.51 -48.61
CA GLN A 108 11.82 1.05 -48.62
C GLN A 108 11.75 0.44 -50.03
N VAL A 109 10.98 1.06 -50.95
CA VAL A 109 10.82 0.57 -52.35
C VAL A 109 11.95 1.04 -53.27
N ARG A 110 12.61 2.17 -52.99
CA ARG A 110 13.74 2.66 -53.82
C ARG A 110 15.08 1.97 -53.50
N GLY A 111 15.20 1.27 -52.39
CA GLY A 111 16.41 0.54 -51.99
C GLY A 111 16.68 -0.77 -52.76
N SER A 112 15.65 -1.40 -53.34
CA SER A 112 15.76 -2.72 -53.99
C SER A 112 15.98 -2.64 -55.52
N GLY A 113 16.46 -1.51 -56.02
CA GLY A 113 16.26 -1.09 -57.42
C GLY A 113 17.42 -1.26 -58.41
N THR A 114 18.58 -1.83 -58.04
CA THR A 114 19.70 -2.01 -59.00
C THR A 114 20.62 -3.20 -58.68
N THR A 115 20.60 -4.24 -59.52
CA THR A 115 21.81 -4.93 -60.01
C THR A 115 21.50 -5.84 -61.19
N HIS A 116 22.40 -5.89 -62.18
CA HIS A 116 22.20 -6.60 -63.46
C HIS A 116 22.44 -8.12 -63.36
N LYS A 117 21.75 -8.88 -64.25
CA LYS A 117 22.04 -10.28 -64.55
C LYS A 117 23.51 -10.52 -64.93
N ARG A 118 24.16 -11.51 -64.31
CA ARG A 118 25.11 -12.43 -64.96
C ARG A 118 25.24 -13.74 -64.17
N SER A 119 25.38 -14.85 -64.88
CA SER A 119 25.57 -16.19 -64.32
C SER A 119 27.05 -16.49 -64.06
N LEU A 120 27.36 -17.36 -63.07
CA LEU A 120 28.21 -18.56 -63.23
C LEU A 120 28.45 -19.31 -61.90
N ASP A 121 28.90 -20.55 -62.07
CA ASP A 121 29.03 -21.69 -61.16
C ASP A 121 29.82 -21.59 -59.83
N LYS A 122 29.41 -22.50 -58.91
CA LYS A 122 30.19 -23.35 -57.97
C LYS A 122 30.99 -22.76 -56.77
N LYS A 123 30.92 -23.56 -55.68
CA LYS A 123 31.77 -23.64 -54.47
C LYS A 123 31.60 -22.58 -53.36
N GLY A 124 30.74 -22.92 -52.39
CA GLY A 124 31.08 -23.07 -50.97
C GLY A 124 31.65 -21.88 -50.17
N LYS A 125 30.79 -21.26 -49.35
CA LYS A 125 31.00 -20.88 -47.93
C LYS A 125 29.71 -20.27 -47.37
N GLU A 126 29.31 -20.65 -46.17
CA GLU A 126 28.22 -19.98 -45.46
C GLU A 126 28.64 -18.57 -45.04
N ASN A 127 27.72 -17.60 -45.14
CA ASN A 127 28.00 -16.19 -44.95
C ASN A 127 27.09 -15.60 -43.85
N PRO A 128 27.59 -15.05 -42.74
CA PRO A 128 26.76 -14.71 -41.56
C PRO A 128 25.83 -13.48 -41.70
N SER A 129 25.75 -12.83 -42.87
CA SER A 129 25.20 -11.47 -42.99
C SER A 129 23.66 -11.38 -42.93
N ALA A 130 22.92 -12.42 -43.31
CA ALA A 130 21.45 -12.35 -43.41
C ALA A 130 20.74 -12.21 -42.05
N VAL A 131 21.26 -12.87 -41.00
CA VAL A 131 20.68 -12.83 -39.63
C VAL A 131 21.00 -11.49 -38.93
N GLY A 132 22.08 -10.81 -39.34
CA GLY A 132 22.42 -9.48 -38.86
C GLY A 132 21.46 -8.40 -39.37
N LEU A 133 21.13 -8.43 -40.67
CA LEU A 133 20.23 -7.47 -41.30
C LEU A 133 18.81 -7.56 -40.74
N LEU A 134 18.23 -8.77 -40.66
CA LEU A 134 16.88 -8.97 -40.10
C LEU A 134 16.75 -8.48 -38.65
N LYS A 135 17.78 -8.64 -37.81
CA LYS A 135 17.77 -8.12 -36.43
C LYS A 135 17.89 -6.60 -36.36
N VAL A 136 18.62 -5.97 -37.28
CA VAL A 136 18.69 -4.50 -37.38
C VAL A 136 17.36 -3.94 -37.86
N GLU A 137 16.69 -4.61 -38.80
CA GLU A 137 15.35 -4.24 -39.28
C GLU A 137 14.27 -4.40 -38.19
N GLU A 138 14.23 -5.52 -37.47
CA GLU A 138 13.32 -5.70 -36.30
C GLU A 138 13.58 -4.65 -35.20
N GLN A 139 14.84 -4.31 -34.93
CA GLN A 139 15.18 -3.25 -33.97
C GLN A 139 14.74 -1.87 -34.47
N GLN A 140 14.94 -1.53 -35.75
CA GLN A 140 14.49 -0.26 -36.30
C GLN A 140 12.96 -0.14 -36.32
N VAL A 141 12.23 -1.21 -36.67
CA VAL A 141 10.76 -1.24 -36.58
C VAL A 141 10.29 -1.06 -35.14
N THR A 142 10.92 -1.72 -34.17
CA THR A 142 10.59 -1.56 -32.73
C THR A 142 10.89 -0.14 -32.23
N ILE A 143 12.03 0.44 -32.61
CA ILE A 143 12.42 1.82 -32.25
C ILE A 143 11.43 2.82 -32.87
N ALA A 144 11.07 2.68 -34.15
CA ALA A 144 10.09 3.53 -34.82
C ALA A 144 8.71 3.44 -34.14
N THR A 145 8.21 2.23 -33.87
CA THR A 145 6.92 2.01 -33.20
C THR A 145 6.89 2.58 -31.78
N SER A 146 8.00 2.47 -31.03
CA SER A 146 8.15 3.08 -29.70
C SER A 146 8.25 4.60 -29.74
N THR A 147 8.84 5.16 -30.80
CA THR A 147 8.95 6.61 -31.00
C THR A 147 7.57 7.20 -31.33
N VAL A 148 6.82 6.54 -32.21
CA VAL A 148 5.42 6.90 -32.52
C VAL A 148 4.56 6.82 -31.26
N HIS A 149 4.63 5.74 -30.47
CA HIS A 149 3.90 5.65 -29.20
C HIS A 149 4.29 6.73 -28.19
N ARG A 150 5.59 7.05 -28.05
CA ARG A 150 6.05 8.14 -27.18
C ARG A 150 5.55 9.50 -27.64
N GLN A 151 5.55 9.76 -28.95
CA GLN A 151 5.08 11.02 -29.51
C GLN A 151 3.56 11.16 -29.38
N GLN A 152 2.82 10.07 -29.55
CA GLN A 152 1.37 9.99 -29.34
C GLN A 152 1.00 10.20 -27.86
N TYR A 153 1.72 9.56 -26.93
CA TYR A 153 1.57 9.78 -25.48
C TYR A 153 1.87 11.23 -25.08
N ARG A 154 2.92 11.84 -25.65
CA ARG A 154 3.30 13.24 -25.41
C ARG A 154 2.22 14.20 -25.89
N THR A 155 1.72 14.04 -27.12
CA THR A 155 0.60 14.85 -27.65
C THR A 155 -0.67 14.68 -26.82
N THR A 156 -0.98 13.47 -26.32
CA THR A 156 -2.11 13.25 -25.41
C THR A 156 -1.90 13.94 -24.06
N GLN A 157 -0.69 13.87 -23.49
CA GLN A 157 -0.36 14.47 -22.19
C GLN A 157 -0.39 16.01 -22.26
N ASP A 158 0.20 16.60 -23.30
CA ASP A 158 0.24 18.04 -23.55
C ASP A 158 -1.16 18.61 -23.84
N ALA A 159 -2.10 17.81 -24.38
CA ALA A 159 -3.49 18.20 -24.58
C ALA A 159 -4.38 18.00 -23.34
N VAL A 160 -4.18 16.92 -22.57
CA VAL A 160 -5.06 16.57 -21.43
C VAL A 160 -4.77 17.41 -20.18
N ILE A 161 -3.51 17.76 -19.91
CA ILE A 161 -3.14 18.53 -18.71
C ILE A 161 -3.79 19.94 -18.68
N PRO A 162 -3.78 20.75 -19.76
CA PRO A 162 -4.49 22.03 -19.79
C PRO A 162 -6.00 21.88 -19.56
N ILE A 163 -6.63 20.90 -20.22
CA ILE A 163 -8.07 20.61 -20.08
C ILE A 163 -8.42 20.26 -18.62
N TYR A 164 -7.62 19.40 -17.98
CA TYR A 164 -7.85 19.02 -16.58
C TYR A 164 -7.67 20.19 -15.61
N LYS A 165 -6.70 21.08 -15.88
CA LYS A 165 -6.44 22.29 -15.11
C LYS A 165 -7.58 23.31 -15.25
N MET A 166 -8.08 23.53 -16.46
CA MET A 166 -9.24 24.40 -16.71
C MET A 166 -10.55 23.86 -16.10
N ILE A 167 -10.77 22.53 -16.14
CA ILE A 167 -11.91 21.89 -15.45
C ILE A 167 -11.83 22.09 -13.93
N LEU A 168 -10.63 22.08 -13.36
CA LEU A 168 -10.41 22.40 -11.94
C LEU A 168 -10.66 23.88 -11.64
N GLU A 169 -10.16 24.81 -12.47
CA GLU A 169 -10.39 26.25 -12.31
C GLU A 169 -11.90 26.60 -12.38
N VAL A 170 -12.64 26.05 -13.36
CA VAL A 170 -14.11 26.20 -13.45
C VAL A 170 -14.82 25.59 -12.23
N LYS A 171 -14.35 24.45 -11.70
CA LYS A 171 -14.91 23.87 -10.47
C LYS A 171 -14.61 24.70 -9.22
N ILE A 172 -13.50 25.43 -9.18
CA ILE A 172 -13.12 26.28 -8.04
C ILE A 172 -13.97 27.55 -8.02
N GLU A 173 -14.17 28.21 -9.16
CA GLU A 173 -15.02 29.42 -9.23
C GLU A 173 -16.50 29.12 -8.93
N VAL A 174 -17.05 27.99 -9.39
CA VAL A 174 -18.45 27.58 -9.10
C VAL A 174 -18.71 27.30 -7.61
N VAL A 175 -17.66 27.10 -6.80
CA VAL A 175 -17.76 26.87 -5.35
C VAL A 175 -17.67 28.18 -4.53
N ILE A 176 -17.33 29.31 -5.15
CA ILE A 176 -17.23 30.62 -4.49
C ILE A 176 -18.31 31.56 -5.06
N PRO A 177 -19.42 31.81 -4.33
CA PRO A 177 -20.43 32.77 -4.78
C PRO A 177 -19.88 34.19 -4.82
N GLU A 178 -20.30 34.99 -5.81
CA GLU A 178 -19.94 36.41 -5.95
C GLU A 178 -20.48 37.25 -4.79
N LYS A 179 -19.74 37.33 -3.68
CA LYS A 179 -19.99 38.32 -2.62
C LYS A 179 -18.74 38.85 -1.90
N GLU A 180 -17.59 38.80 -2.57
CA GLU A 180 -16.32 39.35 -2.07
C GLU A 180 -15.54 40.12 -3.16
N ARG A 181 -16.24 40.79 -4.09
CA ARG A 181 -15.64 41.72 -5.06
C ARG A 181 -16.45 42.99 -5.26
N SER A 182 -16.46 43.84 -4.23
CA SER A 182 -16.93 45.23 -4.37
C SER A 182 -16.22 46.16 -3.38
N LYS A 183 -15.00 46.60 -3.76
CA LYS A 183 -14.33 47.88 -3.44
C LYS A 183 -12.81 47.70 -3.59
N GLU A 184 -12.27 48.22 -4.69
CA GLU A 184 -11.29 49.32 -4.65
C GLU A 184 -11.02 49.77 -6.08
N GLU A 185 -11.21 51.07 -6.33
CA GLU A 185 -11.01 51.68 -7.65
C GLU A 185 -9.54 52.01 -7.88
N MET A 186 -9.17 52.15 -9.16
CA MET A 186 -7.81 52.47 -9.59
C MET A 186 -7.33 53.83 -9.06
N SER A 187 -6.04 53.91 -8.73
CA SER A 187 -5.27 55.14 -8.91
C SER A 187 -3.88 54.82 -9.46
N PRO A 188 -3.48 55.39 -10.61
CA PRO A 188 -2.20 55.10 -11.23
C PRO A 188 -1.12 56.11 -10.82
N ASN A 189 -0.02 55.63 -10.24
CA ASN A 189 1.28 56.27 -10.45
C ASN A 189 2.42 55.30 -10.19
N GLY A 190 3.30 55.16 -11.17
CA GLY A 190 4.41 54.20 -11.11
C GLY A 190 5.70 54.80 -10.54
N LYS A 191 6.67 53.92 -10.30
CA LYS A 191 8.05 54.08 -10.76
C LYS A 191 8.81 52.76 -10.59
N ALA A 192 9.52 52.35 -11.64
CA ALA A 192 10.43 51.22 -11.59
C ALA A 192 11.84 51.68 -11.16
N SER A 193 12.57 50.81 -10.48
CA SER A 193 14.02 50.64 -10.69
C SER A 193 14.52 49.32 -10.07
N PRO A 194 15.54 48.66 -10.65
CA PRO A 194 15.94 47.30 -10.30
C PRO A 194 17.12 47.26 -9.32
N LEU A 195 17.27 46.16 -8.57
CA LEU A 195 18.50 45.87 -7.84
C LEU A 195 19.05 44.47 -8.11
N ILE A 196 20.31 44.48 -8.51
CA ILE A 196 21.16 43.35 -8.91
C ILE A 196 21.51 42.49 -7.70
N TYR A 197 21.36 41.17 -7.79
CA TYR A 197 21.93 40.25 -6.80
C TYR A 197 23.32 39.77 -7.25
N LYS A 198 24.35 40.13 -6.48
CA LYS A 198 25.68 39.49 -6.54
C LYS A 198 25.77 38.42 -5.46
N VAL A 199 26.39 37.30 -5.81
CA VAL A 199 26.73 36.22 -4.90
C VAL A 199 27.94 36.61 -4.04
N ASN A 200 27.88 36.35 -2.73
CA ASN A 200 29.01 35.82 -1.96
C ASN A 200 28.49 35.24 -0.64
N GLY A 201 28.98 34.06 -0.26
CA GLY A 201 28.50 33.33 0.92
C GLY A 201 29.34 33.58 2.17
N THR A 202 28.77 33.21 3.32
CA THR A 202 29.50 32.70 4.50
C THR A 202 28.48 32.05 5.44
N ALA A 203 28.90 31.00 6.15
CA ALA A 203 28.01 30.24 7.03
C ALA A 203 27.54 31.07 8.24
N ARG A 204 26.27 30.91 8.62
CA ARG A 204 25.74 31.38 9.91
C ARG A 204 24.82 30.34 10.53
N HIS A 205 24.86 30.27 11.86
CA HIS A 205 24.06 29.38 12.68
C HIS A 205 22.56 29.63 12.50
N TYR A 206 21.77 28.56 12.41
CA TYR A 206 20.32 28.63 12.52
C TYR A 206 19.94 28.86 13.99
N HIS A 207 19.49 30.07 14.32
CA HIS A 207 18.58 30.27 15.43
C HIS A 207 17.22 29.68 15.06
N LEU A 208 16.60 28.90 15.95
CA LEU A 208 15.18 28.63 15.86
C LEU A 208 14.43 29.90 16.27
N GLU A 209 13.88 30.62 15.30
CA GLU A 209 12.68 31.43 15.55
C GLU A 209 11.45 30.55 15.35
N GLU A 210 10.54 30.59 16.33
CA GLU A 210 9.27 29.86 16.27
C GLU A 210 8.37 30.49 15.20
N HIS A 211 8.24 29.84 14.05
CA HIS A 211 7.24 30.24 13.07
C HIS A 211 5.83 30.03 13.65
N PRO A 212 4.95 31.05 13.63
CA PRO A 212 3.60 30.93 14.15
C PRO A 212 2.82 29.88 13.35
N ILE A 213 2.06 29.04 14.06
CA ILE A 213 1.24 27.97 13.50
C ILE A 213 0.26 28.57 12.50
N ALA A 214 0.50 28.33 11.20
CA ALA A 214 -0.40 28.76 10.15
C ALA A 214 -1.80 28.15 10.36
N SER A 215 -2.82 29.01 10.45
CA SER A 215 -4.20 28.60 10.65
C SER A 215 -4.70 27.75 9.49
N ASN A 216 -5.15 26.54 9.82
CA ASN A 216 -5.62 25.54 8.86
C ASN A 216 -6.82 26.08 8.04
N PRO A 217 -6.77 26.09 6.69
CA PRO A 217 -7.81 26.71 5.84
C PRO A 217 -9.15 25.96 5.78
N TYR A 218 -9.37 24.95 6.64
CA TYR A 218 -10.60 24.16 6.74
C TYR A 218 -11.28 24.32 8.11
N HIS A 219 -11.77 25.53 8.41
CA HIS A 219 -12.53 25.80 9.63
C HIS A 219 -13.92 26.36 9.34
N ASN A 220 -14.77 25.52 8.74
CA ASN A 220 -16.22 25.68 8.86
C ASN A 220 -16.63 25.31 10.30
N PRO A 221 -17.19 26.25 11.11
CA PRO A 221 -17.54 25.97 12.51
C PRO A 221 -18.57 24.84 12.67
N LYS A 222 -19.35 24.55 11.62
CA LYS A 222 -20.37 23.49 11.62
C LYS A 222 -19.79 22.07 11.64
N ASP A 223 -18.52 21.89 11.26
CA ASP A 223 -17.87 20.57 11.15
C ASP A 223 -17.10 20.14 12.42
N VAL A 224 -17.21 20.93 13.49
CA VAL A 224 -16.61 20.65 14.79
C VAL A 224 -17.69 20.21 15.79
N VAL A 225 -17.31 19.34 16.72
CA VAL A 225 -18.08 19.02 17.93
C VAL A 225 -17.21 19.31 19.16
N GLU A 226 -17.83 19.78 20.24
CA GLU A 226 -17.20 19.92 21.55
C GLU A 226 -18.11 19.27 22.60
N ALA A 227 -17.53 18.42 23.46
CA ALA A 227 -18.28 17.68 24.47
C ALA A 227 -17.47 17.54 25.77
N SER A 228 -18.15 17.67 26.91
CA SER A 228 -17.64 17.26 28.23
C SER A 228 -17.68 15.73 28.31
N VAL A 229 -16.52 15.08 28.41
CA VAL A 229 -16.41 13.61 28.32
C VAL A 229 -16.25 12.89 29.66
N CYS A 230 -15.64 13.53 30.66
CA CYS A 230 -15.57 13.03 32.05
C CYS A 230 -15.11 14.13 33.03
N HIS A 231 -15.08 13.83 34.32
CA HIS A 231 -14.36 14.61 35.34
C HIS A 231 -12.87 14.24 35.32
N VAL A 232 -11.99 15.16 35.75
CA VAL A 232 -10.54 14.96 35.85
C VAL A 232 -10.14 13.78 36.76
N LYS A 233 -10.98 13.45 37.75
CA LYS A 233 -10.79 12.34 38.70
C LYS A 233 -11.24 10.98 38.16
N ASP A 234 -12.05 10.96 37.09
CA ASP A 234 -12.63 9.72 36.57
C ASP A 234 -11.62 8.90 35.77
N LEU A 235 -10.45 9.46 35.41
CA LEU A 235 -9.38 8.79 34.70
C LEU A 235 -8.07 8.97 35.48
N GLU A 236 -7.43 7.87 35.84
CA GLU A 236 -6.15 7.88 36.55
C GLU A 236 -4.97 8.03 35.59
N ASN A 237 -3.79 8.37 36.12
CA ASN A 237 -2.58 8.45 35.32
C ASN A 237 -2.15 7.07 34.80
N GLY A 238 -1.86 6.96 33.51
CA GLY A 238 -1.58 5.70 32.82
C GLY A 238 -2.82 4.99 32.27
N GLN A 239 -4.02 5.58 32.38
CA GLN A 239 -5.26 5.00 31.85
C GLN A 239 -5.65 5.57 30.47
N MET A 240 -6.40 4.76 29.71
CA MET A 240 -7.04 5.12 28.46
C MET A 240 -8.54 4.80 28.52
N ARG A 241 -9.37 5.61 27.85
CA ARG A 241 -10.84 5.43 27.80
C ARG A 241 -11.37 5.83 26.42
N GLU A 242 -12.21 4.99 25.82
CA GLU A 242 -13.04 5.44 24.69
C GLU A 242 -14.15 6.34 25.21
N VAL A 243 -14.30 7.51 24.59
CA VAL A 243 -15.33 8.49 24.91
C VAL A 243 -16.14 8.82 23.67
N ASP A 244 -17.45 9.03 23.85
CA ASP A 244 -18.38 9.33 22.77
C ASP A 244 -18.62 10.84 22.68
N LEU A 245 -18.62 11.38 21.46
CA LEU A 245 -18.92 12.78 21.17
C LEU A 245 -20.23 12.92 20.37
N GLY A 246 -21.07 11.88 20.36
CA GLY A 246 -22.39 11.84 19.69
C GLY A 246 -22.32 11.58 18.19
N CYS A 247 -21.29 12.08 17.49
CA CYS A 247 -21.06 11.83 16.07
C CYS A 247 -19.90 10.85 15.78
N GLY A 248 -19.32 10.24 16.82
CA GLY A 248 -18.17 9.36 16.74
C GLY A 248 -17.35 9.37 18.05
N LYS A 249 -16.32 8.52 18.11
CA LYS A 249 -15.56 8.27 19.35
C LYS A 249 -14.10 8.72 19.26
N ALA A 250 -13.57 9.11 20.40
CA ALA A 250 -12.15 9.41 20.62
C ALA A 250 -11.57 8.50 21.71
N LEU A 251 -10.25 8.34 21.73
CA LEU A 251 -9.51 7.76 22.84
C LEU A 251 -8.96 8.90 23.70
N LEU A 252 -9.53 9.06 24.88
CA LEU A 252 -9.00 9.91 25.94
C LEU A 252 -7.90 9.15 26.68
N ILE A 253 -6.76 9.78 26.86
CA ILE A 253 -5.57 9.22 27.51
C ILE A 253 -5.12 10.20 28.59
N LYS A 254 -4.69 9.69 29.75
CA LYS A 254 -4.03 10.51 30.77
C LYS A 254 -2.65 9.94 31.08
N GLU A 255 -1.60 10.69 30.80
CA GLU A 255 -0.21 10.29 31.07
C GLU A 255 0.57 11.51 31.59
N SER A 256 1.51 11.29 32.51
CA SER A 256 2.25 12.34 33.24
C SER A 256 1.39 13.47 33.84
N GLY A 257 0.13 13.19 34.16
CA GLY A 257 -0.86 14.17 34.66
C GLY A 257 -1.61 14.96 33.57
N GLU A 258 -1.14 14.94 32.32
CA GLU A 258 -1.78 15.60 31.19
C GLU A 258 -2.86 14.73 30.54
N PHE A 259 -3.80 15.36 29.83
CA PHE A 259 -4.82 14.65 29.04
C PHE A 259 -4.58 14.84 27.53
N HIS A 260 -4.60 13.74 26.80
CA HIS A 260 -4.51 13.71 25.33
C HIS A 260 -5.76 13.06 24.75
N ALA A 261 -6.14 13.47 23.53
CA ALA A 261 -7.24 12.86 22.79
C ALA A 261 -6.83 12.57 21.35
N VAL A 262 -6.98 11.32 20.93
CA VAL A 262 -6.63 10.84 19.59
C VAL A 262 -7.74 9.93 19.02
N GLY A 263 -7.61 9.52 17.76
CA GLY A 263 -8.46 8.47 17.17
C GLY A 263 -8.46 7.19 18.01
N HIS A 264 -9.63 6.56 18.16
CA HIS A 264 -9.82 5.38 19.01
C HIS A 264 -9.55 4.04 18.30
N LYS A 265 -9.47 4.04 16.97
CA LYS A 265 -9.13 2.86 16.17
C LYS A 265 -7.77 3.02 15.49
N CYS A 266 -7.01 1.93 15.48
CA CYS A 266 -5.78 1.84 14.70
C CYS A 266 -6.11 1.96 13.20
N PRO A 267 -5.50 2.91 12.47
CA PRO A 267 -5.81 3.18 11.05
C PRO A 267 -5.35 2.07 10.09
N HIS A 268 -4.64 1.04 10.56
CA HIS A 268 -4.29 -0.15 9.78
C HIS A 268 -5.55 -0.99 9.47
N TYR A 269 -5.99 -1.84 10.42
CA TYR A 269 -7.19 -2.69 10.28
C TYR A 269 -8.26 -2.42 11.36
N GLY A 270 -8.31 -1.22 11.94
CA GLY A 270 -9.42 -0.80 12.81
C GLY A 270 -9.38 -1.30 14.26
N ALA A 271 -8.26 -1.83 14.74
CA ALA A 271 -8.12 -2.37 16.10
C ALA A 271 -8.48 -1.31 17.17
N PRO A 272 -9.29 -1.62 18.20
CA PRO A 272 -9.63 -0.68 19.25
C PRO A 272 -8.41 -0.41 20.14
N LEU A 273 -7.91 0.83 20.11
CA LEU A 273 -6.65 1.22 20.78
C LEU A 273 -6.76 1.26 22.30
N VAL A 274 -7.98 1.37 22.85
CA VAL A 274 -8.22 1.19 24.30
C VAL A 274 -7.83 -0.20 24.81
N LYS A 275 -7.80 -1.22 23.94
CA LYS A 275 -7.30 -2.57 24.25
C LYS A 275 -5.80 -2.72 24.00
N GLY A 276 -5.12 -1.66 23.59
CA GLY A 276 -3.69 -1.60 23.33
C GLY A 276 -2.85 -1.44 24.59
N VAL A 277 -1.62 -0.95 24.42
CA VAL A 277 -0.68 -0.71 25.51
C VAL A 277 -0.20 0.72 25.45
N LEU A 278 -0.49 1.51 26.49
CA LEU A 278 0.09 2.82 26.71
C LEU A 278 1.48 2.66 27.33
N SER A 279 2.48 3.34 26.78
CA SER A 279 3.87 3.28 27.23
C SER A 279 4.65 4.48 26.70
N LYS A 280 5.17 5.34 27.57
CA LYS A 280 6.13 6.40 27.24
C LYS A 280 5.66 7.35 26.11
N GLY A 281 4.47 7.94 26.24
CA GLY A 281 3.97 8.93 25.28
C GLY A 281 3.42 8.33 23.98
N ARG A 282 3.25 7.00 23.90
CA ARG A 282 2.67 6.32 22.73
C ARG A 282 1.73 5.18 23.11
N VAL A 283 0.79 4.87 22.21
CA VAL A 283 -0.09 3.69 22.29
C VAL A 283 0.29 2.66 21.24
N ARG A 284 0.60 1.42 21.67
CA ARG A 284 0.81 0.27 20.79
C ARG A 284 -0.51 -0.45 20.51
N CYS A 285 -0.82 -0.64 19.23
CA CYS A 285 -1.96 -1.37 18.71
C CYS A 285 -1.90 -2.86 19.13
N PRO A 286 -2.96 -3.40 19.76
CA PRO A 286 -2.92 -4.76 20.30
C PRO A 286 -2.81 -5.83 19.21
N TRP A 287 -3.42 -5.59 18.04
CA TRP A 287 -3.53 -6.58 16.97
C TRP A 287 -2.23 -6.75 16.18
N HIS A 288 -1.63 -5.64 15.75
CA HIS A 288 -0.56 -5.63 14.75
C HIS A 288 0.71 -4.90 15.18
N GLY A 289 0.76 -4.33 16.39
CA GLY A 289 1.97 -3.73 16.96
C GLY A 289 2.31 -2.31 16.50
N ALA A 290 1.52 -1.71 15.60
CA ALA A 290 1.68 -0.32 15.18
C ALA A 290 1.61 0.64 16.37
N CYS A 291 2.48 1.66 16.41
CA CYS A 291 2.57 2.62 17.51
C CYS A 291 2.21 4.03 17.05
N PHE A 292 1.49 4.75 17.92
CA PHE A 292 1.07 6.13 17.67
C PHE A 292 1.42 7.01 18.86
N ASN A 293 2.08 8.13 18.59
CA ASN A 293 2.36 9.16 19.59
C ASN A 293 1.05 9.73 20.14
N ILE A 294 0.88 9.85 21.46
CA ILE A 294 -0.38 10.36 22.05
C ILE A 294 -0.52 11.87 21.92
N GLY A 295 0.59 12.61 21.86
CA GLY A 295 0.63 14.06 21.76
C GLY A 295 0.40 14.58 20.34
N THR A 296 0.85 13.87 19.31
CA THR A 296 0.69 14.29 17.89
C THR A 296 -0.28 13.40 17.11
N GLY A 297 -0.52 12.17 17.56
CA GLY A 297 -1.19 11.11 16.81
C GLY A 297 -0.32 10.46 15.73
N ASP A 298 0.92 10.92 15.50
CA ASP A 298 1.77 10.42 14.43
C ASP A 298 2.12 8.93 14.60
N ILE A 299 2.19 8.20 13.49
CA ILE A 299 2.68 6.82 13.46
C ILE A 299 4.20 6.78 13.72
N GLU A 300 4.60 6.10 14.79
CA GLU A 300 6.00 5.94 15.21
C GLU A 300 6.55 4.57 14.83
N ASP A 301 5.72 3.53 14.91
CA ASP A 301 6.06 2.16 14.53
C ASP A 301 4.93 1.54 13.70
N PHE A 302 5.29 0.61 12.83
CA PHE A 302 4.46 0.06 11.77
C PHE A 302 3.73 -1.23 12.23
N PRO A 303 2.76 -1.82 11.50
CA PRO A 303 2.29 -1.52 10.13
C PRO A 303 1.22 -0.42 10.03
N GLY A 304 1.13 0.18 8.86
CA GLY A 304 0.18 1.25 8.53
C GLY A 304 0.86 2.38 7.76
N LEU A 305 0.07 3.26 7.15
CA LEU A 305 0.56 4.45 6.44
C LEU A 305 0.03 5.76 7.02
N ASP A 306 -1.15 5.72 7.64
CA ASP A 306 -1.78 6.88 8.24
C ASP A 306 -1.54 6.95 9.74
N SER A 307 -1.51 8.18 10.23
CA SER A 307 -1.46 8.54 11.64
C SER A 307 -2.88 8.64 12.22
N LEU A 308 -2.98 8.78 13.54
CA LEU A 308 -4.25 9.12 14.20
C LEU A 308 -4.58 10.61 14.01
N PRO A 309 -5.88 10.96 13.92
CA PRO A 309 -6.30 12.32 14.18
C PRO A 309 -6.03 12.67 15.65
N ARG A 310 -5.55 13.90 15.90
CA ARG A 310 -5.46 14.49 17.24
C ARG A 310 -6.68 15.40 17.44
N PHE A 311 -7.22 15.40 18.66
CA PHE A 311 -8.29 16.29 19.08
C PHE A 311 -7.79 17.28 20.14
N GLN A 312 -8.42 18.45 20.24
CA GLN A 312 -8.09 19.42 21.27
C GLN A 312 -8.72 18.97 22.60
N VAL A 313 -7.96 19.09 23.68
CA VAL A 313 -8.45 18.81 25.04
C VAL A 313 -8.40 20.10 25.85
N LYS A 314 -9.45 20.36 26.63
CA LYS A 314 -9.57 21.50 27.54
C LYS A 314 -10.06 21.01 28.90
N ILE A 315 -9.57 21.62 29.98
CA ILE A 315 -10.07 21.35 31.34
C ILE A 315 -10.76 22.62 31.84
N GLU A 316 -12.02 22.51 32.25
CA GLU A 316 -12.77 23.59 32.88
C GLU A 316 -13.58 23.06 34.05
N LYS A 317 -13.51 23.72 35.22
CA LYS A 317 -14.31 23.37 36.41
C LYS A 317 -14.28 21.87 36.71
N GLU A 318 -13.06 21.32 36.72
CA GLU A 318 -12.74 19.89 36.92
C GLU A 318 -13.30 18.90 35.88
N LYS A 319 -13.92 19.38 34.79
CA LYS A 319 -14.38 18.56 33.66
C LYS A 319 -13.39 18.61 32.50
N VAL A 320 -13.25 17.48 31.82
CA VAL A 320 -12.45 17.31 30.61
C VAL A 320 -13.37 17.45 29.39
N TYR A 321 -13.03 18.36 28.50
CA TYR A 321 -13.71 18.61 27.24
C TYR A 321 -12.82 18.19 26.08
N ILE A 322 -13.41 17.57 25.06
CA ILE A 322 -12.74 17.30 23.78
C ILE A 322 -13.43 18.10 22.68
N ARG A 323 -12.64 18.82 21.88
CA ARG A 323 -13.07 19.51 20.66
C ARG A 323 -12.43 18.84 19.44
N ALA A 324 -13.28 18.37 18.52
CA ALA A 324 -12.90 17.45 17.44
C ALA A 324 -13.63 17.75 16.12
N SER A 325 -12.99 17.46 14.98
CA SER A 325 -13.68 17.43 13.68
C SER A 325 -14.57 16.19 13.57
N LYS A 326 -15.81 16.38 13.13
CA LYS A 326 -16.79 15.30 12.88
C LYS A 326 -16.26 14.29 11.86
N GLN A 327 -15.63 14.78 10.79
CA GLN A 327 -15.02 13.93 9.76
C GLN A 327 -13.87 13.10 10.34
N ALA A 328 -13.00 13.70 11.16
CA ALA A 328 -11.88 12.99 11.79
C ALA A 328 -12.34 11.90 12.79
N LEU A 329 -13.45 12.14 13.49
CA LEU A 329 -14.13 11.14 14.34
C LEU A 329 -14.77 9.99 13.54
N GLN A 330 -15.04 10.17 12.25
CA GLN A 330 -15.55 9.12 11.37
C GLN A 330 -14.42 8.37 10.66
N THR A 331 -13.42 9.07 10.13
CA THR A 331 -12.33 8.45 9.37
C THR A 331 -11.32 7.71 10.25
N GLN A 332 -11.11 8.17 11.49
CA GLN A 332 -10.16 7.61 12.45
C GLN A 332 -8.70 7.52 11.94
N ARG A 333 -8.37 8.28 10.88
CA ARG A 333 -7.07 8.30 10.23
C ARG A 333 -6.73 9.68 9.67
N ARG A 334 -5.43 9.98 9.62
CA ARG A 334 -4.83 11.22 9.12
C ARG A 334 -3.57 10.89 8.35
N THR A 335 -3.54 11.20 7.07
CA THR A 335 -2.28 11.25 6.30
C THR A 335 -1.44 12.41 6.82
N LYS A 336 -0.13 12.21 7.03
CA LYS A 336 0.77 13.31 7.42
C LYS A 336 0.85 14.34 6.29
N MET A 337 1.11 15.60 6.65
CA MET A 337 1.40 16.62 5.65
C MET A 337 2.63 16.21 4.83
N MET A 338 2.60 16.54 3.54
CA MET A 338 3.60 16.14 2.56
C MET A 338 3.83 17.29 1.59
N ALA A 339 5.10 17.50 1.24
CA ALA A 339 5.50 18.38 0.15
C ALA A 339 4.96 17.86 -1.20
N LYS A 340 5.01 18.74 -2.20
CA LYS A 340 4.78 18.42 -3.61
C LYS A 340 6.06 18.66 -4.40
N CYS A 341 6.10 18.19 -5.64
CA CYS A 341 7.21 18.53 -6.53
C CYS A 341 7.12 20.00 -6.96
N ILE A 342 8.23 20.73 -6.87
CA ILE A 342 8.26 22.17 -7.20
C ILE A 342 8.59 22.42 -8.69
N SER A 343 9.19 21.46 -9.40
CA SER A 343 9.84 21.70 -10.71
C SER A 343 9.46 20.69 -11.80
N LEU A 344 8.16 20.39 -11.98
CA LEU A 344 7.68 19.44 -12.99
C LEU A 344 8.03 19.77 -14.45
N SER A 345 8.31 21.04 -14.76
CA SER A 345 8.38 21.55 -16.15
C SER A 345 9.66 21.26 -16.93
N ASN A 346 10.73 20.77 -16.28
CA ASN A 346 12.06 20.62 -16.89
C ASN A 346 12.70 19.22 -16.75
N TYR A 347 11.95 18.19 -16.35
CA TYR A 347 12.54 16.86 -16.14
C TYR A 347 12.84 16.13 -17.45
N ASN A 348 14.11 15.73 -17.61
CA ASN A 348 14.46 14.67 -18.55
C ASN A 348 13.88 13.35 -18.03
N LEU A 349 13.06 12.67 -18.84
CA LEU A 349 12.44 11.40 -18.47
C LEU A 349 13.48 10.32 -18.08
N SER A 350 14.71 10.39 -18.61
CA SER A 350 15.80 9.46 -18.29
C SER A 350 16.61 9.80 -17.02
N SER A 351 16.21 10.78 -16.20
CA SER A 351 16.90 11.07 -14.93
C SER A 351 15.95 11.44 -13.77
N THR A 352 16.31 11.05 -12.55
CA THR A 352 15.53 11.33 -11.33
C THR A 352 16.43 11.63 -10.13
N ASN A 353 15.92 12.39 -9.15
CA ASN A 353 16.67 12.65 -7.92
C ASN A 353 16.64 11.41 -7.02
N VAL A 354 15.49 10.73 -6.93
CA VAL A 354 15.36 9.44 -6.24
C VAL A 354 14.74 8.40 -7.17
N LEU A 355 15.43 7.27 -7.31
CA LEU A 355 14.89 6.05 -7.91
C LEU A 355 14.62 5.00 -6.82
N ILE A 356 13.44 4.38 -6.85
CA ILE A 356 13.02 3.32 -5.94
C ILE A 356 12.67 2.08 -6.76
N ILE A 357 13.49 1.04 -6.67
CA ILE A 357 13.26 -0.24 -7.37
C ILE A 357 12.42 -1.15 -6.45
N GLY A 358 11.13 -1.25 -6.72
CA GLY A 358 10.16 -2.08 -5.99
C GLY A 358 9.07 -1.25 -5.31
N ALA A 359 7.81 -1.43 -5.74
CA ALA A 359 6.65 -0.68 -5.24
C ALA A 359 5.88 -1.38 -4.10
N GLY A 360 6.58 -2.14 -3.25
CA GLY A 360 6.02 -2.72 -2.02
C GLY A 360 6.00 -1.72 -0.84
N ALA A 361 5.58 -2.21 0.34
CA ALA A 361 5.56 -1.47 1.61
C ALA A 361 6.80 -0.60 1.86
N ALA A 362 8.00 -1.16 1.65
CA ALA A 362 9.26 -0.45 1.84
C ALA A 362 9.48 0.71 0.85
N GLY A 363 9.15 0.51 -0.44
CA GLY A 363 9.28 1.54 -1.46
C GLY A 363 8.27 2.67 -1.28
N LEU A 364 7.01 2.32 -0.99
CA LEU A 364 5.95 3.30 -0.74
C LEU A 364 6.26 4.15 0.49
N VAL A 365 6.60 3.55 1.64
CA VAL A 365 6.93 4.34 2.84
C VAL A 365 8.20 5.16 2.67
N CYS A 366 9.17 4.73 1.85
CA CYS A 366 10.28 5.59 1.49
C CYS A 366 9.81 6.85 0.74
N ALA A 367 8.99 6.68 -0.32
CA ALA A 367 8.46 7.81 -1.09
C ALA A 367 7.59 8.75 -0.24
N GLU A 368 6.70 8.20 0.58
CA GLU A 368 5.88 8.99 1.51
C GLU A 368 6.75 9.72 2.55
N THR A 369 7.72 9.03 3.17
CA THR A 369 8.59 9.67 4.18
C THR A 369 9.41 10.80 3.55
N LEU A 370 9.97 10.62 2.35
CA LEU A 370 10.65 11.71 1.63
C LEU A 370 9.75 12.94 1.49
N ARG A 371 8.50 12.76 1.04
CA ARG A 371 7.53 13.86 0.92
C ARG A 371 7.14 14.45 2.28
N GLN A 372 7.03 13.64 3.34
CA GLN A 372 6.70 14.09 4.69
C GLN A 372 7.81 14.96 5.29
N GLU A 373 9.07 14.64 5.00
CA GLU A 373 10.27 15.37 5.42
C GLU A 373 10.65 16.50 4.44
N GLY A 374 9.71 16.96 3.60
CA GLY A 374 9.86 18.16 2.78
C GLY A 374 10.57 17.98 1.43
N PHE A 375 10.94 16.76 1.02
CA PHE A 375 11.63 16.53 -0.25
C PHE A 375 10.76 16.92 -1.44
N SER A 376 11.24 17.84 -2.28
CA SER A 376 10.46 18.51 -3.34
C SER A 376 10.89 18.19 -4.78
N ASP A 377 11.85 17.27 -4.97
CA ASP A 377 12.33 16.86 -6.29
C ASP A 377 11.59 15.62 -6.84
N ARG A 378 11.91 15.21 -8.08
CA ARG A 378 11.38 14.00 -8.71
C ARG A 378 11.66 12.74 -7.89
N ILE A 379 10.61 11.94 -7.64
CA ILE A 379 10.70 10.58 -7.10
C ILE A 379 10.08 9.65 -8.14
N VAL A 380 10.83 8.64 -8.56
CA VAL A 380 10.33 7.57 -9.45
C VAL A 380 10.42 6.23 -8.73
N MET A 381 9.28 5.57 -8.54
CA MET A 381 9.18 4.17 -8.18
C MET A 381 9.03 3.33 -9.45
N CYS A 382 9.71 2.20 -9.56
CA CYS A 382 9.46 1.21 -10.62
C CYS A 382 9.13 -0.16 -10.03
N THR A 383 8.32 -0.94 -10.73
CA THR A 383 7.86 -2.26 -10.28
C THR A 383 7.51 -3.16 -11.45
N MET A 384 7.70 -4.47 -11.29
CA MET A 384 7.25 -5.48 -12.26
C MET A 384 5.74 -5.74 -12.17
N ASP A 385 5.11 -5.40 -11.04
CA ASP A 385 3.67 -5.49 -10.87
C ASP A 385 2.93 -4.53 -11.83
N ARG A 386 1.79 -4.97 -12.37
CA ARG A 386 0.89 -4.17 -13.22
C ARG A 386 0.06 -3.12 -12.47
N HIS A 387 0.10 -3.17 -11.13
CA HIS A 387 -0.76 -2.42 -10.23
C HIS A 387 0.04 -1.43 -9.37
N LEU A 388 -0.63 -0.36 -8.94
CA LEU A 388 -0.12 0.53 -7.88
C LEU A 388 0.06 -0.24 -6.54
N PRO A 389 0.91 0.24 -5.62
CA PRO A 389 1.18 -0.40 -4.33
C PRO A 389 -0.06 -0.93 -3.60
N TYR A 390 -0.04 -2.21 -3.21
CA TYR A 390 -1.14 -2.90 -2.55
C TYR A 390 -0.70 -3.78 -1.37
N ASP A 391 -1.66 -4.10 -0.50
CA ASP A 391 -1.53 -4.82 0.76
C ASP A 391 -1.31 -6.33 0.53
N ARG A 392 -0.05 -6.73 0.32
CA ARG A 392 0.34 -8.12 0.05
C ARG A 392 -0.11 -9.13 1.12
N PRO A 393 -0.10 -8.82 2.44
CA PRO A 393 -0.71 -9.67 3.48
C PRO A 393 -2.16 -10.12 3.23
N LYS A 394 -2.94 -9.40 2.41
CA LYS A 394 -4.32 -9.80 2.05
C LYS A 394 -4.38 -10.91 0.99
N LEU A 395 -3.34 -11.11 0.17
CA LEU A 395 -3.33 -12.11 -0.91
C LEU A 395 -3.55 -13.56 -0.46
N SER A 396 -3.37 -13.85 0.83
CA SER A 396 -3.55 -15.18 1.44
C SER A 396 -4.62 -15.22 2.55
N LYS A 397 -5.11 -14.06 3.01
CA LYS A 397 -6.09 -13.93 4.11
C LYS A 397 -7.46 -13.44 3.64
N SER A 398 -7.49 -12.69 2.55
CA SER A 398 -8.67 -12.15 1.89
C SER A 398 -8.49 -12.34 0.38
N MET A 399 -8.27 -13.60 -0.01
CA MET A 399 -8.20 -14.00 -1.42
C MET A 399 -9.53 -13.66 -2.12
N ASP A 400 -9.52 -13.58 -3.45
CA ASP A 400 -10.65 -13.08 -4.26
C ASP A 400 -10.94 -11.57 -4.08
N SER A 401 -9.90 -10.79 -3.78
CA SER A 401 -9.98 -9.32 -3.74
C SER A 401 -9.52 -8.71 -5.06
N HIS A 402 -10.18 -7.63 -5.49
CA HIS A 402 -9.66 -6.79 -6.57
C HIS A 402 -8.55 -5.85 -6.07
N HIS A 403 -7.61 -5.50 -6.96
CA HIS A 403 -6.42 -4.74 -6.60
C HIS A 403 -6.73 -3.37 -5.96
N GLU A 404 -7.82 -2.72 -6.36
CA GLU A 404 -8.28 -1.45 -5.79
C GLU A 404 -8.77 -1.58 -4.34
N GLN A 405 -9.38 -2.72 -3.97
CA GLN A 405 -9.87 -3.00 -2.61
C GLN A 405 -8.73 -3.24 -1.61
N ILE A 406 -7.55 -3.58 -2.14
CA ILE A 406 -6.34 -3.82 -1.37
C ILE A 406 -5.23 -2.82 -1.68
N ALA A 407 -5.50 -1.78 -2.47
CA ALA A 407 -4.58 -0.69 -2.74
C ALA A 407 -4.22 0.04 -1.44
N LEU A 408 -2.93 0.34 -1.28
CA LEU A 408 -2.40 1.03 -0.10
C LEU A 408 -2.71 2.53 -0.15
N ARG A 409 -2.71 3.09 -1.36
CA ARG A 409 -3.08 4.47 -1.66
C ARG A 409 -3.91 4.50 -2.95
N PRO A 410 -4.94 5.37 -3.06
CA PRO A 410 -5.68 5.56 -4.30
C PRO A 410 -4.79 6.21 -5.37
N LYS A 411 -5.16 6.12 -6.65
CA LYS A 411 -4.35 6.66 -7.76
C LYS A 411 -4.08 8.16 -7.61
N GLU A 412 -5.09 8.88 -7.14
CA GLU A 412 -5.08 10.34 -6.94
C GLU A 412 -4.03 10.77 -5.92
N PHE A 413 -3.64 9.90 -4.98
CA PHE A 413 -2.58 10.17 -4.00
C PHE A 413 -1.23 10.37 -4.69
N PHE A 414 -0.86 9.45 -5.58
CA PHE A 414 0.41 9.49 -6.31
C PHE A 414 0.52 10.75 -7.18
N CYS A 415 -0.58 11.13 -7.83
CA CYS A 415 -0.68 12.39 -8.57
C CYS A 415 -0.67 13.63 -7.66
N THR A 416 -1.24 13.57 -6.46
CA THR A 416 -1.32 14.73 -5.54
C THR A 416 0.03 15.11 -4.95
N TYR A 417 0.93 14.13 -4.78
CA TYR A 417 2.25 14.28 -4.16
C TYR A 417 3.41 14.01 -5.12
N ASP A 418 3.15 13.98 -6.43
CA ASP A 418 4.15 13.81 -7.49
C ASP A 418 5.10 12.62 -7.25
N ILE A 419 4.52 11.46 -6.94
CA ILE A 419 5.25 10.19 -6.80
C ILE A 419 4.96 9.38 -8.07
N GLU A 420 5.92 9.34 -8.99
CA GLU A 420 5.76 8.58 -10.23
C GLU A 420 5.89 7.08 -9.96
N VAL A 421 5.00 6.26 -10.52
CA VAL A 421 5.04 4.80 -10.41
C VAL A 421 5.03 4.18 -11.80
N LEU A 422 6.17 3.63 -12.20
CA LEU A 422 6.35 2.90 -13.45
C LEU A 422 6.04 1.42 -13.22
N THR A 423 4.81 1.01 -13.55
CA THR A 423 4.34 -0.38 -13.51
C THR A 423 4.89 -1.21 -14.67
N GLU A 424 4.93 -2.53 -14.52
CA GLU A 424 5.43 -3.50 -15.52
C GLU A 424 6.90 -3.30 -15.97
N MET A 425 7.67 -2.47 -15.26
CA MET A 425 9.05 -2.14 -15.56
C MET A 425 10.04 -2.97 -14.73
N GLN A 426 10.76 -3.89 -15.39
CA GLN A 426 11.80 -4.71 -14.78
C GLN A 426 13.20 -4.08 -14.93
N VAL A 427 13.86 -3.76 -13.81
CA VAL A 427 15.30 -3.43 -13.81
C VAL A 427 16.12 -4.71 -14.01
N ALA A 428 17.03 -4.68 -14.98
CA ALA A 428 17.89 -5.80 -15.38
C ALA A 428 19.34 -5.65 -14.87
N ALA A 429 19.81 -4.43 -14.63
CA ALA A 429 21.11 -4.15 -14.01
C ALA A 429 21.13 -2.77 -13.33
N VAL A 430 22.08 -2.58 -12.40
CA VAL A 430 22.42 -1.27 -11.81
C VAL A 430 23.91 -1.03 -11.97
N ASP A 431 24.28 0.02 -12.69
CA ASP A 431 25.65 0.56 -12.71
C ASP A 431 25.76 1.68 -11.69
N VAL A 432 26.45 1.38 -10.58
CA VAL A 432 26.66 2.34 -9.49
C VAL A 432 27.71 3.41 -9.79
N LYS A 433 28.57 3.21 -10.81
CA LYS A 433 29.62 4.18 -11.18
C LYS A 433 29.03 5.33 -11.99
N SER A 434 28.22 5.01 -13.00
CA SER A 434 27.46 6.00 -13.78
C SER A 434 26.16 6.44 -13.09
N LYS A 435 25.74 5.72 -12.04
CA LYS A 435 24.45 5.87 -11.34
C LYS A 435 23.25 5.68 -12.27
N ILE A 436 23.27 4.59 -13.04
CA ILE A 436 22.23 4.24 -14.01
C ILE A 436 21.58 2.92 -13.62
N ALA A 437 20.25 2.90 -13.57
CA ALA A 437 19.47 1.68 -13.64
C ALA A 437 19.15 1.35 -15.09
N VAL A 438 19.45 0.12 -15.52
CA VAL A 438 19.17 -0.39 -16.87
C VAL A 438 17.99 -1.33 -16.78
N PHE A 439 16.93 -1.05 -17.54
CA PHE A 439 15.73 -1.84 -17.63
C PHE A 439 15.84 -2.92 -18.71
N LYS A 440 14.98 -3.94 -18.63
CA LYS A 440 15.00 -5.12 -19.51
C LYS A 440 14.68 -4.81 -20.98
N ASP A 441 13.94 -3.74 -21.23
CA ASP A 441 13.66 -3.16 -22.55
C ASP A 441 14.82 -2.32 -23.11
N GLY A 442 15.90 -2.16 -22.34
CA GLY A 442 17.05 -1.30 -22.68
C GLY A 442 16.88 0.17 -22.27
N PHE A 443 15.75 0.56 -21.67
CA PHE A 443 15.59 1.91 -21.10
C PHE A 443 16.62 2.12 -19.98
N LYS A 444 17.10 3.36 -19.83
CA LYS A 444 18.10 3.76 -18.84
C LYS A 444 17.58 4.94 -18.05
N MET A 445 17.73 4.87 -16.73
CA MET A 445 17.38 5.95 -15.82
C MET A 445 18.55 6.27 -14.89
N GLU A 446 19.08 7.48 -15.02
CA GLU A 446 20.06 8.08 -14.12
C GLU A 446 19.40 8.43 -12.78
N TYR A 447 20.15 8.31 -11.68
CA TYR A 447 19.65 8.62 -10.34
C TYR A 447 20.68 9.36 -9.47
N ASN A 448 20.23 10.26 -8.59
CA ASN A 448 21.11 10.84 -7.56
C ASN A 448 21.19 9.97 -6.30
N LYS A 449 20.04 9.40 -5.88
CA LYS A 449 19.90 8.40 -4.80
C LYS A 449 19.10 7.20 -5.31
N LEU A 450 19.41 6.01 -4.79
CA LEU A 450 18.74 4.76 -5.15
C LEU A 450 18.27 4.01 -3.90
N LEU A 451 17.02 3.56 -3.89
CA LEU A 451 16.52 2.53 -2.98
C LEU A 451 16.27 1.22 -3.73
N ILE A 452 16.82 0.12 -3.23
CA ILE A 452 16.50 -1.23 -3.68
C ILE A 452 15.52 -1.86 -2.67
N ALA A 453 14.25 -1.96 -3.07
CA ALA A 453 13.13 -2.46 -2.27
C ALA A 453 12.42 -3.66 -2.95
N THR A 454 13.17 -4.49 -3.67
CA THR A 454 12.65 -5.57 -4.52
C THR A 454 12.02 -6.74 -3.77
N GLY A 455 12.30 -6.87 -2.47
CA GLY A 455 11.79 -7.95 -1.62
C GLY A 455 12.23 -9.33 -2.09
N ASN A 456 11.33 -10.32 -2.00
CA ASN A 456 11.61 -11.71 -2.35
C ASN A 456 10.79 -12.22 -3.55
N MET A 457 11.34 -13.21 -4.25
CA MET A 457 10.66 -14.06 -5.25
C MET A 457 10.31 -15.43 -4.64
N PRO A 458 9.14 -16.03 -4.94
CA PRO A 458 8.81 -17.39 -4.53
C PRO A 458 9.84 -18.42 -5.02
N LYS A 459 10.09 -19.45 -4.20
CA LYS A 459 10.86 -20.63 -4.65
C LYS A 459 9.95 -21.54 -5.46
N THR A 460 10.39 -21.92 -6.66
CA THR A 460 9.72 -22.94 -7.46
C THR A 460 10.14 -24.35 -7.02
N LEU A 461 9.32 -25.36 -7.35
CA LEU A 461 9.68 -26.76 -7.13
C LEU A 461 10.82 -27.19 -8.07
N SER A 462 11.48 -28.30 -7.74
CA SER A 462 12.51 -28.94 -8.56
C SER A 462 12.03 -30.22 -9.28
N CYS A 463 10.75 -30.58 -9.13
CA CYS A 463 10.15 -31.77 -9.72
C CYS A 463 9.68 -31.55 -11.18
N LYS A 464 9.41 -32.66 -11.89
CA LYS A 464 8.67 -32.63 -13.16
C LYS A 464 7.25 -32.10 -12.95
N GLY A 465 6.68 -31.50 -14.00
CA GLY A 465 5.28 -31.05 -14.03
C GLY A 465 4.97 -29.74 -13.29
N LYS A 466 5.99 -29.04 -12.80
CA LYS A 466 5.84 -27.79 -12.03
C LYS A 466 5.38 -26.56 -12.82
N GLU A 467 5.42 -26.63 -14.16
CA GLU A 467 5.07 -25.53 -15.06
C GLU A 467 3.61 -25.64 -15.59
N MET A 468 2.81 -26.57 -15.07
CA MET A 468 1.39 -26.74 -15.45
C MET A 468 0.56 -25.51 -15.04
N GLU A 469 -0.45 -25.16 -15.84
CA GLU A 469 -1.29 -23.97 -15.65
C GLU A 469 -2.02 -23.86 -14.29
N ASN A 470 -2.21 -25.00 -13.61
CA ASN A 470 -2.88 -25.12 -12.33
C ASN A 470 -1.93 -25.40 -11.15
N VAL A 471 -0.64 -25.11 -11.32
CA VAL A 471 0.40 -25.10 -10.28
C VAL A 471 0.81 -23.65 -10.00
N PHE A 472 0.39 -23.11 -8.86
CA PHE A 472 0.50 -21.68 -8.56
C PHE A 472 1.58 -21.37 -7.53
N ASN A 473 2.26 -20.25 -7.73
CA ASN A 473 2.84 -19.45 -6.64
C ASN A 473 1.93 -18.24 -6.45
N ILE A 474 1.66 -17.80 -5.22
CA ILE A 474 0.85 -16.59 -4.98
C ILE A 474 1.77 -15.40 -4.73
N ARG A 475 1.79 -14.45 -5.67
CA ARG A 475 2.53 -13.18 -5.53
C ARG A 475 1.70 -11.95 -5.87
N THR A 476 0.68 -12.09 -6.71
CA THR A 476 -0.19 -11.02 -7.22
C THR A 476 -1.66 -11.27 -6.82
N PRO A 477 -2.54 -10.25 -6.93
CA PRO A 477 -4.00 -10.44 -6.82
C PRO A 477 -4.52 -11.48 -7.82
N GLU A 478 -3.95 -11.51 -9.02
CA GLU A 478 -4.32 -12.43 -10.08
C GLU A 478 -4.07 -13.89 -9.69
N ASP A 479 -2.89 -14.20 -9.16
CA ASP A 479 -2.56 -15.55 -8.68
C ASP A 479 -3.55 -16.01 -7.60
N ALA A 480 -3.84 -15.14 -6.63
CA ALA A 480 -4.76 -15.45 -5.55
C ALA A 480 -6.19 -15.72 -6.06
N ASN A 481 -6.69 -14.88 -6.97
CA ASN A 481 -8.04 -14.99 -7.50
C ASN A 481 -8.18 -16.18 -8.46
N HIS A 482 -7.13 -16.50 -9.23
CA HIS A 482 -7.07 -17.72 -10.05
C HIS A 482 -7.08 -18.99 -9.18
N VAL A 483 -6.32 -19.01 -8.07
CA VAL A 483 -6.35 -20.11 -7.10
C VAL A 483 -7.76 -20.30 -6.53
N VAL A 484 -8.44 -19.25 -6.06
CA VAL A 484 -9.82 -19.38 -5.52
C VAL A 484 -10.79 -19.92 -6.57
N LYS A 485 -10.75 -19.36 -7.78
CA LYS A 485 -11.63 -19.76 -8.89
C LYS A 485 -11.49 -21.24 -9.25
N LEU A 486 -10.26 -21.76 -9.28
CA LEU A 486 -10.01 -23.16 -9.63
C LEU A 486 -10.15 -24.12 -8.44
N ALA A 487 -9.88 -23.68 -7.22
CA ALA A 487 -9.96 -24.52 -6.02
C ALA A 487 -11.40 -24.83 -5.57
N THR A 488 -12.37 -23.99 -5.95
CA THR A 488 -13.76 -24.11 -5.51
C THR A 488 -14.36 -25.47 -5.90
N SER A 489 -14.81 -26.24 -4.91
CA SER A 489 -15.30 -27.62 -5.04
C SER A 489 -14.30 -28.61 -5.68
N LYS A 490 -12.99 -28.35 -5.58
CA LYS A 490 -11.91 -29.19 -6.15
C LYS A 490 -10.93 -29.73 -5.11
N ASN A 491 -10.04 -30.64 -5.53
CA ASN A 491 -8.98 -31.15 -4.69
C ASN A 491 -7.75 -30.23 -4.76
N VAL A 492 -7.31 -29.70 -3.62
CA VAL A 492 -6.18 -28.79 -3.53
C VAL A 492 -5.04 -29.47 -2.77
N VAL A 493 -3.84 -29.44 -3.35
CA VAL A 493 -2.60 -29.79 -2.65
C VAL A 493 -1.77 -28.52 -2.43
N ILE A 494 -1.27 -28.32 -1.22
CA ILE A 494 -0.43 -27.19 -0.83
C ILE A 494 0.93 -27.75 -0.42
N VAL A 495 2.00 -27.25 -1.04
CA VAL A 495 3.36 -27.74 -0.80
C VAL A 495 4.12 -26.72 0.05
N GLY A 496 4.31 -27.04 1.33
CA GLY A 496 4.97 -26.23 2.35
C GLY A 496 4.01 -25.67 3.41
N ALA A 497 4.26 -25.98 4.67
CA ALA A 497 3.54 -25.51 5.86
C ALA A 497 4.09 -24.16 6.37
N SER A 498 4.44 -23.27 5.45
CA SER A 498 4.85 -21.90 5.76
C SER A 498 3.64 -21.00 6.04
N PHE A 499 3.87 -19.74 6.42
CA PHE A 499 2.77 -18.78 6.67
C PHE A 499 1.85 -18.67 5.45
N LEU A 500 2.40 -18.60 4.23
CA LEU A 500 1.60 -18.55 3.01
C LEU A 500 0.76 -19.81 2.81
N GLY A 501 1.38 -20.99 2.90
CA GLY A 501 0.69 -22.26 2.69
C GLY A 501 -0.42 -22.52 3.71
N MET A 502 -0.16 -22.22 4.98
CA MET A 502 -1.13 -22.38 6.06
C MET A 502 -2.29 -21.35 5.97
N GLU A 503 -2.02 -20.09 5.62
CA GLU A 503 -3.09 -19.10 5.40
C GLU A 503 -3.98 -19.47 4.20
N VAL A 504 -3.39 -19.89 3.08
CA VAL A 504 -4.13 -20.36 1.90
C VAL A 504 -4.93 -21.62 2.21
N ALA A 505 -4.35 -22.57 2.95
CA ALA A 505 -5.07 -23.76 3.42
C ALA A 505 -6.28 -23.38 4.28
N ALA A 506 -6.14 -22.42 5.19
CA ALA A 506 -7.24 -21.95 6.02
C ALA A 506 -8.33 -21.21 5.24
N TYR A 507 -7.95 -20.42 4.22
CA TYR A 507 -8.91 -19.75 3.35
C TYR A 507 -9.69 -20.74 2.45
N LEU A 508 -9.02 -21.79 1.95
CA LEU A 508 -9.62 -22.75 1.02
C LEU A 508 -10.36 -23.91 1.70
N ALA A 509 -10.15 -24.18 2.99
CA ALA A 509 -10.73 -25.33 3.70
C ALA A 509 -12.27 -25.46 3.58
N GLU A 510 -12.99 -24.34 3.57
CA GLU A 510 -14.45 -24.29 3.43
C GLU A 510 -14.94 -24.17 1.98
N ARG A 511 -14.03 -23.93 1.03
CA ARG A 511 -14.33 -23.64 -0.39
C ARG A 511 -13.97 -24.80 -1.32
N ALA A 512 -12.92 -25.55 -0.98
CA ALA A 512 -12.45 -26.71 -1.73
C ALA A 512 -13.22 -27.99 -1.34
N HIS A 513 -13.20 -29.00 -2.21
CA HIS A 513 -13.69 -30.34 -1.87
C HIS A 513 -12.74 -31.05 -0.90
N SER A 514 -11.42 -30.85 -1.06
CA SER A 514 -10.43 -31.29 -0.10
C SER A 514 -9.19 -30.39 -0.13
N VAL A 515 -8.54 -30.22 1.02
CA VAL A 515 -7.25 -29.54 1.14
C VAL A 515 -6.25 -30.50 1.80
N SER A 516 -5.15 -30.76 1.09
CA SER A 516 -4.03 -31.57 1.57
C SER A 516 -2.77 -30.71 1.62
N LEU A 517 -1.96 -30.84 2.66
CA LEU A 517 -0.73 -30.08 2.84
C LEU A 517 0.47 -31.03 2.98
N VAL A 518 1.52 -30.78 2.21
CA VAL A 518 2.76 -31.56 2.16
C VAL A 518 3.90 -30.74 2.79
N GLU A 519 4.67 -31.32 3.71
CA GLU A 519 5.75 -30.62 4.42
C GLU A 519 6.93 -31.57 4.75
N LEU A 520 8.15 -31.02 4.77
CA LEU A 520 9.40 -31.71 5.08
C LEU A 520 9.62 -31.85 6.59
N GLU A 521 9.27 -30.84 7.37
CA GLU A 521 9.24 -30.93 8.83
C GLU A 521 8.11 -31.87 9.31
N HIS A 522 8.15 -32.29 10.57
CA HIS A 522 7.11 -33.16 11.13
C HIS A 522 5.91 -32.39 11.73
N VAL A 523 6.04 -31.07 11.91
CA VAL A 523 5.00 -30.14 12.38
C VAL A 523 5.12 -28.80 11.65
N PRO A 524 4.01 -28.08 11.40
CA PRO A 524 4.04 -26.74 10.82
C PRO A 524 4.81 -25.78 11.74
N PHE A 525 5.45 -24.77 11.14
CA PHE A 525 6.18 -23.71 11.86
C PHE A 525 7.28 -24.14 12.84
N LYS A 526 7.79 -25.38 12.81
CA LYS A 526 8.77 -25.91 13.79
C LYS A 526 9.91 -24.93 14.12
N LYS A 527 10.51 -24.31 13.10
CA LYS A 527 11.65 -23.36 13.23
C LYS A 527 11.28 -21.99 13.83
N PHE A 528 10.00 -21.64 13.87
CA PHE A 528 9.51 -20.31 14.25
C PHE A 528 8.70 -20.33 15.55
N PHE A 529 7.85 -21.35 15.75
CA PHE A 529 7.03 -21.53 16.96
C PHE A 529 7.40 -22.75 17.81
N GLY A 530 8.39 -23.56 17.39
CA GLY A 530 8.73 -24.79 18.10
C GLY A 530 7.65 -25.87 17.98
N GLU A 531 7.93 -27.06 18.52
CA GLU A 531 7.10 -28.22 18.25
C GLU A 531 5.75 -28.21 18.97
N ARG A 532 5.71 -27.75 20.24
CA ARG A 532 4.48 -27.77 21.06
C ARG A 532 3.39 -26.89 20.45
N VAL A 533 3.76 -25.67 20.05
CA VAL A 533 2.84 -24.74 19.36
C VAL A 533 2.54 -25.20 17.93
N GLY A 534 3.54 -25.75 17.22
CA GLY A 534 3.34 -26.36 15.90
C GLY A 534 2.30 -27.49 15.92
N ARG A 535 2.33 -28.38 16.91
CA ARG A 535 1.30 -29.44 17.11
C ARG A 535 -0.09 -28.87 17.38
N ALA A 536 -0.20 -27.86 18.24
CA ALA A 536 -1.49 -27.20 18.53
C ALA A 536 -2.11 -26.56 17.27
N ILE A 537 -1.29 -25.88 16.47
CA ILE A 537 -1.72 -25.30 15.17
C ILE A 537 -2.09 -26.42 14.19
N MET A 538 -1.32 -27.52 14.12
CA MET A 538 -1.63 -28.66 13.25
C MET A 538 -3.01 -29.27 13.58
N LYS A 539 -3.27 -29.53 14.86
CA LYS A 539 -4.57 -30.03 15.37
C LYS A 539 -5.73 -29.08 15.04
N MET A 540 -5.52 -27.76 15.10
CA MET A 540 -6.51 -26.77 14.64
C MET A 540 -6.85 -26.95 13.15
N PHE A 541 -5.87 -27.22 12.30
CA PHE A 541 -6.07 -27.43 10.87
C PHE A 541 -6.74 -28.78 10.55
N GLU A 542 -6.37 -29.84 11.27
CA GLU A 542 -6.99 -31.17 11.15
C GLU A 542 -8.47 -31.14 11.55
N ASN A 543 -8.80 -30.43 12.64
CA ASN A 543 -10.19 -30.17 13.04
C ASN A 543 -10.98 -29.40 11.97
N ASN A 544 -10.31 -28.58 11.15
CA ASN A 544 -10.87 -27.90 9.97
C ASN A 544 -10.68 -28.71 8.67
N ARG A 545 -10.56 -30.04 8.79
CA ARG A 545 -10.54 -31.03 7.68
C ARG A 545 -9.35 -30.93 6.72
N VAL A 546 -8.30 -30.17 7.05
CA VAL A 546 -7.05 -30.14 6.28
C VAL A 546 -6.23 -31.38 6.59
N LYS A 547 -5.79 -32.10 5.55
CA LYS A 547 -5.02 -33.35 5.68
C LYS A 547 -3.52 -33.08 5.57
N PHE A 548 -2.73 -33.50 6.54
CA PHE A 548 -1.27 -33.34 6.50
C PHE A 548 -0.53 -34.57 5.99
N TYR A 549 0.52 -34.32 5.22
CA TYR A 549 1.49 -35.29 4.71
C TYR A 549 2.88 -34.76 5.07
N MET A 550 3.26 -35.00 6.32
CA MET A 550 4.50 -34.52 6.93
C MET A 550 5.69 -35.45 6.61
N GLN A 551 6.91 -34.95 6.82
CA GLN A 551 8.17 -35.67 6.59
C GLN A 551 8.31 -36.27 5.19
N THR A 552 7.72 -35.62 4.18
CA THR A 552 7.76 -36.07 2.79
C THR A 552 7.73 -34.87 1.84
N GLU A 553 8.20 -35.07 0.61
CA GLU A 553 8.20 -34.06 -0.44
C GLU A 553 7.54 -34.58 -1.72
N VAL A 554 7.20 -33.65 -2.62
CA VAL A 554 6.69 -33.97 -3.96
C VAL A 554 7.83 -34.51 -4.82
N SER A 555 7.66 -35.71 -5.38
CA SER A 555 8.58 -36.29 -6.36
C SER A 555 8.21 -35.90 -7.78
N GLU A 556 6.92 -35.84 -8.10
CA GLU A 556 6.41 -35.61 -9.45
C GLU A 556 5.00 -35.00 -9.38
N LEU A 557 4.71 -34.08 -10.30
CA LEU A 557 3.37 -33.59 -10.61
C LEU A 557 2.95 -34.23 -11.94
N ARG A 558 1.81 -34.89 -11.98
CA ARG A 558 1.30 -35.60 -13.17
C ARG A 558 0.11 -34.89 -13.76
N GLU A 559 0.11 -34.85 -15.09
CA GLU A 559 -0.94 -34.23 -15.89
C GLU A 559 -1.89 -35.24 -16.51
N GLN A 560 -3.09 -34.74 -16.81
CA GLN A 560 -3.95 -35.24 -17.86
C GLN A 560 -4.33 -34.02 -18.71
N GLU A 561 -4.20 -34.12 -20.03
CA GLU A 561 -4.55 -33.02 -20.97
C GLU A 561 -3.85 -31.68 -20.63
N GLY A 562 -2.57 -31.74 -20.22
CA GLY A 562 -1.76 -30.57 -19.86
C GLY A 562 -2.09 -29.91 -18.52
N LYS A 563 -2.98 -30.51 -17.71
CA LYS A 563 -3.42 -29.98 -16.40
C LYS A 563 -3.09 -30.98 -15.30
N LEU A 564 -2.65 -30.49 -14.14
CA LEU A 564 -2.42 -31.30 -12.95
C LEU A 564 -3.64 -32.17 -12.61
N LYS A 565 -3.38 -33.45 -12.33
CA LYS A 565 -4.34 -34.40 -11.73
C LYS A 565 -3.81 -35.12 -10.52
N GLU A 566 -2.50 -35.35 -10.42
CA GLU A 566 -1.91 -36.04 -9.28
C GLU A 566 -0.63 -35.38 -8.78
N VAL A 567 -0.47 -35.35 -7.46
CA VAL A 567 0.80 -35.05 -6.78
C VAL A 567 1.35 -36.35 -6.21
N VAL A 568 2.48 -36.78 -6.73
CA VAL A 568 3.20 -37.97 -6.24
C VAL A 568 4.18 -37.53 -5.16
N LEU A 569 4.16 -38.21 -4.02
CA LEU A 569 5.06 -37.96 -2.91
C LEU A 569 6.20 -38.99 -2.89
N LYS A 570 7.38 -38.61 -2.41
CA LYS A 570 8.51 -39.56 -2.20
C LYS A 570 8.19 -40.70 -1.23
N SER A 571 7.16 -40.56 -0.39
CA SER A 571 6.59 -41.64 0.42
C SER A 571 5.79 -42.70 -0.36
N GLY A 572 5.67 -42.57 -1.69
CA GLY A 572 4.91 -43.47 -2.56
C GLY A 572 3.40 -43.18 -2.59
N LYS A 573 2.90 -42.29 -1.73
CA LYS A 573 1.51 -41.84 -1.78
C LYS A 573 1.26 -40.96 -3.01
N VAL A 574 0.11 -41.14 -3.65
CA VAL A 574 -0.39 -40.33 -4.76
C VAL A 574 -1.64 -39.59 -4.28
N LEU A 575 -1.63 -38.26 -4.40
CA LEU A 575 -2.75 -37.39 -4.02
C LEU A 575 -3.45 -36.89 -5.28
N ARG A 576 -4.78 -37.01 -5.36
CA ARG A 576 -5.54 -36.32 -6.41
C ARG A 576 -5.49 -34.81 -6.14
N ALA A 577 -5.20 -34.03 -7.19
CA ALA A 577 -5.09 -32.59 -7.11
C ALA A 577 -5.54 -31.96 -8.44
N ASP A 578 -6.55 -31.10 -8.39
CA ASP A 578 -6.94 -30.25 -9.50
C ASP A 578 -6.24 -28.88 -9.45
N VAL A 579 -5.69 -28.52 -8.29
CA VAL A 579 -4.90 -27.29 -8.05
C VAL A 579 -3.74 -27.63 -7.11
N CYS A 580 -2.53 -27.13 -7.43
CA CYS A 580 -1.40 -27.12 -6.51
C CYS A 580 -1.01 -25.69 -6.16
N VAL A 581 -0.74 -25.40 -4.88
CA VAL A 581 -0.16 -24.12 -4.43
C VAL A 581 1.20 -24.36 -3.79
N VAL A 582 2.23 -23.69 -4.30
CA VAL A 582 3.61 -23.81 -3.85
C VAL A 582 3.92 -22.72 -2.81
N GLY A 583 4.19 -23.17 -1.59
CA GLY A 583 4.48 -22.34 -0.40
C GLY A 583 5.83 -22.66 0.25
N VAL A 584 6.79 -23.22 -0.50
CA VAL A 584 8.10 -23.72 -0.01
C VAL A 584 9.14 -22.62 0.33
N GLY A 585 8.66 -21.41 0.62
CA GLY A 585 9.47 -20.23 0.94
C GLY A 585 9.88 -19.39 -0.28
N ALA A 586 10.82 -18.49 -0.05
CA ALA A 586 11.21 -17.46 -1.03
C ALA A 586 12.73 -17.22 -1.02
N VAL A 587 13.23 -16.47 -2.00
CA VAL A 587 14.62 -16.01 -2.12
C VAL A 587 14.66 -14.50 -2.39
N PRO A 588 15.70 -13.77 -1.95
CA PRO A 588 15.84 -12.34 -2.22
C PRO A 588 15.91 -12.04 -3.71
N ALA A 589 15.17 -11.03 -4.16
CA ALA A 589 15.06 -10.61 -5.55
C ALA A 589 16.25 -9.72 -5.97
N THR A 590 17.46 -10.28 -5.92
CA THR A 590 18.74 -9.55 -6.01
C THR A 590 19.61 -9.97 -7.20
N GLY A 591 19.15 -10.90 -8.04
CA GLY A 591 19.93 -11.48 -9.14
C GLY A 591 20.51 -10.47 -10.15
N PHE A 592 19.84 -9.33 -10.35
CA PHE A 592 20.27 -8.23 -11.22
C PHE A 592 21.46 -7.41 -10.66
N LEU A 593 21.84 -7.63 -9.40
CA LEU A 593 22.90 -6.89 -8.71
C LEU A 593 24.27 -7.59 -8.73
N LYS A 594 24.37 -8.82 -9.28
CA LYS A 594 25.59 -9.65 -9.23
C LYS A 594 26.89 -8.96 -9.68
N GLN A 595 26.78 -7.99 -10.59
CA GLN A 595 27.93 -7.24 -11.14
C GLN A 595 27.93 -5.75 -10.73
N SER A 596 27.01 -5.33 -9.85
CA SER A 596 26.86 -3.92 -9.43
C SER A 596 27.91 -3.44 -8.43
N GLY A 597 28.67 -4.34 -7.81
CA GLY A 597 29.57 -4.01 -6.70
C GLY A 597 28.88 -3.78 -5.34
N ILE A 598 27.56 -3.94 -5.28
CA ILE A 598 26.80 -3.93 -4.01
C ILE A 598 27.05 -5.25 -3.27
N ASN A 599 27.32 -5.16 -1.97
CA ASN A 599 27.59 -6.31 -1.11
C ASN A 599 26.34 -7.14 -0.89
N ILE A 600 26.41 -8.39 -1.34
CA ILE A 600 25.37 -9.42 -1.18
C ILE A 600 25.97 -10.55 -0.35
N ASP A 601 25.25 -11.03 0.66
CA ASP A 601 25.70 -12.16 1.49
C ASP A 601 25.56 -13.52 0.80
N SER A 602 26.10 -14.58 1.41
CA SER A 602 26.06 -15.94 0.86
C SER A 602 24.65 -16.54 0.73
N LYS A 603 23.62 -15.91 1.31
CA LYS A 603 22.20 -16.28 1.16
C LYS A 603 21.48 -15.44 0.09
N GLY A 604 22.16 -14.45 -0.49
CA GLY A 604 21.65 -13.59 -1.56
C GLY A 604 21.04 -12.26 -1.07
N PHE A 605 21.10 -11.93 0.22
CA PHE A 605 20.53 -10.68 0.72
C PHE A 605 21.51 -9.52 0.60
N ILE A 606 20.99 -8.31 0.36
CA ILE A 606 21.79 -7.08 0.34
C ILE A 606 22.18 -6.74 1.77
N VAL A 607 23.48 -6.56 2.01
CA VAL A 607 23.98 -6.22 3.35
C VAL A 607 23.87 -4.71 3.57
N VAL A 608 23.12 -4.30 4.59
CA VAL A 608 22.98 -2.88 4.97
C VAL A 608 23.49 -2.60 6.39
N ASN A 609 23.82 -1.33 6.66
CA ASN A 609 24.06 -0.83 8.02
C ASN A 609 22.73 -0.45 8.72
N LYS A 610 22.81 0.07 9.95
CA LYS A 610 21.62 0.50 10.72
C LYS A 610 20.83 1.66 10.08
N MET A 611 21.44 2.41 9.17
CA MET A 611 20.84 3.52 8.41
C MET A 611 20.27 3.07 7.06
N MET A 612 20.15 1.75 6.83
CA MET A 612 19.71 1.12 5.58
C MET A 612 20.60 1.42 4.36
N GLN A 613 21.83 1.91 4.58
CA GLN A 613 22.81 2.16 3.52
C GLN A 613 23.52 0.86 3.14
N THR A 614 23.79 0.69 1.84
CA THR A 614 24.68 -0.35 1.33
C THR A 614 26.16 0.07 1.48
N ASN A 615 27.10 -0.71 0.95
CA ASN A 615 28.51 -0.31 0.81
C ASN A 615 28.74 0.78 -0.26
N ILE A 616 27.74 1.14 -1.06
CA ILE A 616 27.85 2.12 -2.13
C ILE A 616 27.20 3.46 -1.67
N PRO A 617 27.95 4.58 -1.64
CA PRO A 617 27.42 5.88 -1.24
C PRO A 617 26.20 6.31 -2.09
N GLY A 618 25.11 6.67 -1.41
CA GLY A 618 23.85 7.06 -2.06
C GLY A 618 22.95 5.91 -2.52
N VAL A 619 23.37 4.65 -2.32
CA VAL A 619 22.54 3.46 -2.57
C VAL A 619 22.12 2.82 -1.25
N PHE A 620 20.81 2.65 -1.10
CA PHE A 620 20.12 2.11 0.06
C PHE A 620 19.38 0.82 -0.32
N ALA A 621 19.07 -0.03 0.64
CA ALA A 621 18.20 -1.18 0.42
C ALA A 621 17.23 -1.39 1.60
N ALA A 622 16.03 -1.90 1.32
CA ALA A 622 14.96 -2.05 2.29
C ALA A 622 14.05 -3.25 2.00
N GLY A 623 13.14 -3.56 2.94
CA GLY A 623 12.21 -4.68 2.83
C GLY A 623 12.88 -6.05 3.00
N ASP A 624 12.24 -7.08 2.45
CA ASP A 624 12.64 -8.49 2.67
C ASP A 624 14.00 -8.85 2.06
N ALA A 625 14.52 -8.04 1.14
CA ALA A 625 15.73 -8.31 0.36
C ALA A 625 17.05 -8.06 1.13
N VAL A 626 17.01 -7.60 2.38
CA VAL A 626 18.20 -7.14 3.12
C VAL A 626 18.55 -8.00 4.33
N THR A 627 19.84 -8.05 4.66
CA THR A 627 20.31 -8.38 6.02
C THR A 627 20.81 -7.11 6.72
N PHE A 628 20.26 -6.85 7.90
CA PHE A 628 20.50 -5.63 8.67
C PHE A 628 20.88 -5.95 10.12
N PRO A 629 21.68 -5.12 10.81
CA PRO A 629 21.99 -5.27 12.22
C PRO A 629 20.76 -4.95 13.09
N LEU A 630 20.27 -5.94 13.84
CA LEU A 630 19.15 -5.76 14.77
C LEU A 630 19.67 -5.49 16.19
N ALA A 631 19.37 -4.29 16.73
CA ALA A 631 19.80 -3.87 18.07
C ALA A 631 19.40 -4.87 19.17
N LEU A 632 18.17 -5.37 19.13
CA LEU A 632 17.61 -6.39 20.05
C LEU A 632 18.41 -7.71 20.10
N ARG A 633 19.28 -7.97 19.11
CA ARG A 633 20.16 -9.15 19.06
C ARG A 633 21.63 -8.74 19.04
N ASN A 634 22.00 -7.73 19.83
CA ASN A 634 23.36 -7.20 19.96
C ASN A 634 23.98 -6.81 18.61
N ASN A 635 23.18 -6.16 17.76
CA ASN A 635 23.52 -5.76 16.39
C ASN A 635 23.89 -6.91 15.44
N LYS A 636 23.56 -8.17 15.78
CA LYS A 636 23.68 -9.31 14.86
C LYS A 636 22.92 -9.01 13.57
N LYS A 637 23.54 -9.30 12.42
CA LYS A 637 22.89 -9.23 11.11
C LYS A 637 21.81 -10.31 11.00
N VAL A 638 20.59 -9.90 10.71
CA VAL A 638 19.40 -10.76 10.57
C VAL A 638 18.62 -10.38 9.31
N ASN A 639 17.77 -11.29 8.84
CA ASN A 639 16.71 -10.99 7.87
C ASN A 639 15.37 -11.21 8.57
N VAL A 640 14.43 -10.27 8.41
CA VAL A 640 13.07 -10.38 8.98
C VAL A 640 12.08 -10.00 7.87
N PRO A 641 11.65 -10.96 7.05
CA PRO A 641 10.81 -10.70 5.88
C PRO A 641 9.36 -10.52 6.32
N HIS A 642 9.03 -9.31 6.80
CA HIS A 642 7.72 -8.99 7.36
C HIS A 642 7.27 -7.55 7.06
N TRP A 643 5.96 -7.37 6.96
CA TRP A 643 5.30 -6.12 6.56
C TRP A 643 5.67 -4.92 7.43
N GLN A 644 5.74 -5.10 8.75
CA GLN A 644 6.15 -4.04 9.69
C GLN A 644 7.61 -3.62 9.48
N MET A 645 8.53 -4.58 9.35
CA MET A 645 9.95 -4.32 9.10
C MET A 645 10.16 -3.66 7.72
N ALA A 646 9.41 -4.05 6.69
CA ALA A 646 9.50 -3.45 5.38
C ALA A 646 9.20 -1.94 5.41
N HIS A 647 8.10 -1.53 6.06
CA HIS A 647 7.81 -0.11 6.25
C HIS A 647 8.91 0.61 7.05
N MET A 648 9.40 0.01 8.15
CA MET A 648 10.45 0.62 8.97
C MET A 648 11.75 0.82 8.17
N HIS A 649 12.16 -0.19 7.38
CA HIS A 649 13.32 -0.07 6.48
C HIS A 649 13.12 1.07 5.47
N GLY A 650 11.91 1.21 4.90
CA GLY A 650 11.58 2.31 3.99
C GLY A 650 11.71 3.70 4.64
N ARG A 651 11.17 3.87 5.85
CA ARG A 651 11.25 5.13 6.62
C ARG A 651 12.69 5.50 6.95
N ILE A 652 13.47 4.54 7.47
CA ILE A 652 14.88 4.77 7.83
C ILE A 652 15.73 5.05 6.59
N ALA A 653 15.48 4.39 5.46
CA ALA A 653 16.16 4.71 4.21
C ALA A 653 15.89 6.14 3.74
N ALA A 654 14.63 6.60 3.75
CA ALA A 654 14.26 7.97 3.37
C ALA A 654 14.94 9.03 4.25
N LEU A 655 14.87 8.89 5.59
CA LEU A 655 15.50 9.82 6.53
C LEU A 655 17.01 9.93 6.29
N ASN A 656 17.68 8.82 5.94
CA ASN A 656 19.11 8.81 5.66
C ASN A 656 19.49 9.18 4.22
N MET A 657 18.54 9.14 3.26
CA MET A 657 18.71 9.80 1.96
C MET A 657 18.83 11.32 2.13
N LEU A 658 18.07 11.88 3.09
CA LEU A 658 18.09 13.28 3.54
C LEU A 658 19.18 13.58 4.60
N ALA A 659 20.05 12.61 4.90
CA ALA A 659 21.17 12.73 5.84
C ALA A 659 20.81 13.01 7.32
N HIS A 660 19.63 12.60 7.80
CA HIS A 660 19.21 12.77 9.20
C HIS A 660 19.99 11.89 10.21
N GLY A 661 20.82 10.92 9.76
CA GLY A 661 21.65 10.09 10.63
C GLY A 661 20.87 9.13 11.53
N THR A 662 19.66 8.73 11.14
CA THR A 662 18.74 7.95 11.99
C THR A 662 19.05 6.46 11.93
N GLU A 663 19.41 5.84 13.06
CA GLU A 663 19.53 4.38 13.16
C GLU A 663 18.15 3.70 13.27
N ILE A 664 18.00 2.49 12.71
CA ILE A 664 16.82 1.66 12.93
C ILE A 664 16.66 1.25 14.40
N SER A 665 15.52 1.60 15.00
CA SER A 665 15.14 1.19 16.35
C SER A 665 13.67 0.75 16.36
N THR A 666 13.44 -0.56 16.41
CA THR A 666 12.11 -1.18 16.49
C THR A 666 12.23 -2.59 17.09
N VAL A 667 11.13 -3.08 17.66
CA VAL A 667 10.96 -4.49 18.00
C VAL A 667 10.17 -5.14 16.87
N PRO A 668 10.71 -6.15 16.16
CA PRO A 668 9.99 -6.79 15.08
C PRO A 668 8.65 -7.34 15.58
N TYR A 669 7.56 -6.95 14.93
CA TYR A 669 6.20 -7.37 15.28
C TYR A 669 5.54 -8.06 14.10
N LEU A 670 5.02 -9.27 14.32
CA LEU A 670 4.47 -10.14 13.30
C LEU A 670 3.06 -10.61 13.67
N TRP A 671 2.25 -10.86 12.64
CA TRP A 671 0.95 -11.49 12.81
C TRP A 671 0.62 -12.45 11.66
N THR A 672 -0.25 -13.41 11.94
CA THR A 672 -0.91 -14.24 10.95
C THR A 672 -2.32 -14.58 11.45
N ALA A 673 -3.25 -14.88 10.55
CA ALA A 673 -4.64 -15.17 10.87
C ALA A 673 -5.14 -16.37 10.05
N MET A 674 -5.73 -17.35 10.74
CA MET A 674 -6.17 -18.64 10.20
C MET A 674 -7.43 -19.05 10.98
N PHE A 675 -8.52 -19.46 10.30
CA PHE A 675 -9.78 -19.90 10.95
C PHE A 675 -10.33 -18.92 12.01
N GLY A 676 -10.23 -17.61 11.75
CA GLY A 676 -10.65 -16.56 12.69
C GLY A 676 -9.79 -16.43 13.95
N LYS A 677 -8.74 -17.24 14.10
CA LYS A 677 -7.73 -17.11 15.16
C LYS A 677 -6.54 -16.32 14.64
N SER A 678 -6.02 -15.41 15.46
CA SER A 678 -4.83 -14.62 15.14
C SER A 678 -3.66 -15.02 16.02
N ILE A 679 -2.54 -15.38 15.41
CA ILE A 679 -1.25 -15.52 16.11
C ILE A 679 -0.56 -14.17 16.04
N ARG A 680 -0.15 -13.65 17.20
CA ARG A 680 0.66 -12.42 17.31
C ARG A 680 2.03 -12.80 17.81
N TYR A 681 3.06 -12.08 17.36
CA TYR A 681 4.45 -12.37 17.71
C TYR A 681 5.27 -11.08 17.81
N ALA A 682 6.19 -11.02 18.77
CA ALA A 682 7.14 -9.92 18.91
C ALA A 682 8.55 -10.42 19.26
N GLY A 683 9.58 -9.73 18.78
CA GLY A 683 10.99 -10.05 19.00
C GLY A 683 11.62 -10.79 17.81
N HIS A 684 12.73 -11.49 18.05
CA HIS A 684 13.41 -12.27 17.01
C HIS A 684 14.03 -13.53 17.61
N GLY A 685 13.23 -14.60 17.63
CA GLY A 685 13.55 -15.88 18.26
C GLY A 685 14.43 -16.82 17.44
N GLU A 686 15.01 -16.41 16.29
CA GLU A 686 15.87 -17.32 15.53
C GLU A 686 17.03 -17.84 16.42
N GLY A 687 17.11 -19.17 16.54
CA GLY A 687 18.06 -19.89 17.37
C GLY A 687 17.66 -20.10 18.83
N PHE A 688 16.41 -19.86 19.23
CA PHE A 688 15.89 -20.20 20.56
C PHE A 688 16.19 -21.66 20.94
N ASP A 689 16.31 -21.95 22.24
CA ASP A 689 16.61 -23.29 22.78
C ASP A 689 15.49 -23.87 23.66
N ASP A 690 14.62 -23.03 24.24
CA ASP A 690 13.46 -23.49 25.01
C ASP A 690 12.23 -22.58 24.79
N VAL A 691 11.05 -23.08 25.17
CA VAL A 691 9.75 -22.39 25.04
C VAL A 691 8.93 -22.56 26.32
N VAL A 692 8.85 -21.50 27.11
CA VAL A 692 7.98 -21.42 28.30
C VAL A 692 6.56 -21.07 27.83
N ILE A 693 5.57 -21.91 28.15
CA ILE A 693 4.18 -21.75 27.69
C ILE A 693 3.28 -21.58 28.92
N GLN A 694 2.44 -20.55 28.88
CA GLN A 694 1.39 -20.30 29.87
C GLN A 694 0.02 -20.28 29.18
N GLY A 695 -1.01 -20.71 29.90
CA GLY A 695 -2.33 -20.97 29.32
C GLY A 695 -2.41 -22.34 28.65
N ASP A 696 -3.40 -22.53 27.79
CA ASP A 696 -3.77 -23.83 27.24
C ASP A 696 -3.59 -23.89 25.72
N LEU A 697 -2.89 -24.93 25.25
CA LEU A 697 -2.59 -25.18 23.83
C LEU A 697 -3.78 -25.83 23.09
N ASP A 698 -4.56 -26.67 23.76
CA ASP A 698 -5.73 -27.34 23.19
C ASP A 698 -6.93 -26.37 23.07
N GLU A 699 -7.09 -25.44 24.01
CA GLU A 699 -8.05 -24.32 23.87
C GLU A 699 -7.58 -23.22 22.89
N LEU A 700 -6.33 -23.27 22.42
CA LEU A 700 -5.67 -22.21 21.66
C LEU A 700 -5.75 -20.84 22.39
N LYS A 701 -5.50 -20.84 23.70
CA LYS A 701 -5.55 -19.69 24.59
C LYS A 701 -4.28 -19.65 25.45
N PHE A 702 -3.18 -19.24 24.82
CA PHE A 702 -1.85 -19.32 25.40
C PHE A 702 -0.94 -18.16 25.00
N VAL A 703 0.12 -17.99 25.78
CA VAL A 703 1.31 -17.24 25.44
C VAL A 703 2.53 -18.17 25.50
N ALA A 704 3.41 -18.07 24.52
CA ALA A 704 4.65 -18.83 24.40
C ALA A 704 5.84 -17.87 24.35
N PHE A 705 6.72 -17.94 25.35
CA PHE A 705 7.95 -17.16 25.46
C PHE A 705 9.12 -18.01 24.97
N TYR A 706 9.83 -17.54 23.96
CA TYR A 706 10.97 -18.23 23.35
C TYR A 706 12.25 -17.73 23.98
N THR A 707 13.04 -18.63 24.55
CA THR A 707 14.27 -18.25 25.26
C THR A 707 15.54 -18.63 24.49
N LYS A 708 16.60 -17.86 24.73
CA LYS A 708 17.96 -18.21 24.39
C LYS A 708 18.77 -18.16 25.69
N SER A 709 19.16 -19.33 26.20
CA SER A 709 19.69 -19.45 27.57
C SER A 709 18.70 -18.85 28.59
N ASP A 710 19.09 -17.84 29.39
CA ASP A 710 18.22 -17.16 30.36
C ASP A 710 17.37 -16.03 29.74
N GLU A 711 17.57 -15.62 28.49
CA GLU A 711 16.89 -14.43 27.93
C GLU A 711 15.67 -14.78 27.07
N VAL A 712 14.53 -14.12 27.29
CA VAL A 712 13.37 -14.18 26.37
C VAL A 712 13.66 -13.34 25.13
N VAL A 713 13.88 -14.00 24.00
CA VAL A 713 14.24 -13.39 22.70
C VAL A 713 13.03 -13.12 21.79
N ALA A 714 11.89 -13.78 22.07
CA ALA A 714 10.62 -13.51 21.41
C ALA A 714 9.43 -14.00 22.24
N VAL A 715 8.23 -13.57 21.87
CA VAL A 715 6.94 -14.06 22.40
C VAL A 715 5.95 -14.29 21.26
N ALA A 716 5.09 -15.30 21.40
CA ALA A 716 3.90 -15.49 20.57
C ALA A 716 2.65 -15.66 21.45
N SER A 717 1.47 -15.34 20.93
CA SER A 717 0.21 -15.66 21.61
C SER A 717 -0.95 -15.92 20.66
N ILE A 718 -1.91 -16.73 21.12
CA ILE A 718 -3.26 -16.85 20.55
C ILE A 718 -4.27 -16.59 21.68
N ASN A 719 -5.25 -15.70 21.43
CA ASN A 719 -6.32 -15.33 22.38
C ASN A 719 -5.84 -14.87 23.79
N TYR A 720 -4.62 -14.33 23.90
CA TYR A 720 -3.99 -13.94 25.18
C TYR A 720 -3.62 -12.44 25.22
N ASP A 721 -4.46 -11.60 24.63
CA ASP A 721 -4.13 -10.20 24.36
C ASP A 721 -4.23 -9.29 25.59
N PRO A 722 -3.44 -8.21 25.68
CA PRO A 722 -2.48 -7.72 24.70
C PRO A 722 -1.01 -8.10 25.04
N ILE A 723 -0.76 -9.33 25.53
CA ILE A 723 0.56 -9.72 26.08
C ILE A 723 1.74 -9.42 25.16
N VAL A 724 1.61 -9.75 23.86
CA VAL A 724 2.68 -9.55 22.86
C VAL A 724 3.01 -8.07 22.68
N SER A 725 2.01 -7.19 22.74
CA SER A 725 2.23 -5.73 22.72
C SER A 725 2.88 -5.22 24.01
N LYS A 726 2.56 -5.79 25.17
CA LYS A 726 3.22 -5.42 26.45
C LYS A 726 4.69 -5.82 26.43
N VAL A 727 5.00 -7.04 26.00
CA VAL A 727 6.37 -7.52 25.83
C VAL A 727 7.13 -6.68 24.82
N ALA A 728 6.52 -6.31 23.68
CA ALA A 728 7.15 -5.43 22.70
C ALA A 728 7.54 -4.06 23.29
N GLU A 729 6.75 -3.49 24.21
CA GLU A 729 7.12 -2.26 24.93
C GLU A 729 8.25 -2.48 25.94
N VAL A 730 8.28 -3.61 26.66
CA VAL A 730 9.39 -3.96 27.57
C VAL A 730 10.71 -4.11 26.80
N LEU A 731 10.69 -4.82 25.67
CA LEU A 731 11.84 -4.99 24.78
C LEU A 731 12.26 -3.66 24.14
N ALA A 732 11.31 -2.82 23.71
CA ALA A 732 11.60 -1.49 23.15
C ALA A 732 12.17 -0.52 24.21
N ALA A 733 11.89 -0.75 25.49
CA ALA A 733 12.50 -0.03 26.60
C ALA A 733 13.93 -0.51 26.95
N GLY A 734 14.47 -1.50 26.22
CA GLY A 734 15.81 -2.05 26.47
C GLY A 734 15.91 -2.95 27.70
N ARG A 735 14.78 -3.39 28.27
CA ARG A 735 14.76 -4.31 29.41
C ARG A 735 14.87 -5.76 28.93
N THR A 736 15.89 -6.47 29.39
CA THR A 736 15.94 -7.94 29.28
C THR A 736 14.86 -8.56 30.15
N ILE A 737 14.11 -9.52 29.59
CA ILE A 737 13.17 -10.38 30.31
C ILE A 737 13.86 -11.73 30.47
N ARG A 738 13.92 -12.28 31.69
CA ARG A 738 14.58 -13.55 31.96
C ARG A 738 13.61 -14.73 31.92
N LYS A 739 14.12 -15.94 31.73
CA LYS A 739 13.34 -17.18 31.70
C LYS A 739 12.55 -17.37 33.01
N ARG A 740 13.21 -17.18 34.14
CA ARG A 740 12.59 -17.25 35.49
C ARG A 740 11.40 -16.30 35.66
N ASP A 741 11.41 -15.15 34.97
CA ASP A 741 10.37 -14.13 35.08
C ASP A 741 9.08 -14.59 34.38
N VAL A 742 9.17 -15.56 33.46
CA VAL A 742 8.02 -16.11 32.70
C VAL A 742 7.65 -17.55 33.10
N GLU A 743 8.39 -18.20 34.00
CA GLU A 743 8.10 -19.56 34.48
C GLU A 743 7.01 -19.60 35.57
N THR A 744 6.87 -18.56 36.39
CA THR A 744 5.99 -18.56 37.58
C THR A 744 4.51 -18.28 37.29
N GLY A 745 4.17 -17.83 36.08
CA GLY A 745 2.83 -17.31 35.76
C GLY A 745 2.58 -15.88 36.25
N ASP A 746 3.44 -15.32 37.10
CA ASP A 746 3.36 -13.91 37.49
C ASP A 746 3.80 -13.01 36.33
N MET A 747 3.05 -11.94 36.10
CA MET A 747 3.24 -10.96 35.05
C MET A 747 3.56 -9.57 35.59
N SER A 748 3.83 -9.44 36.89
CA SER A 748 4.23 -8.20 37.57
C SER A 748 5.38 -7.46 36.87
N TRP A 749 6.36 -8.20 36.34
CA TRP A 749 7.52 -7.69 35.60
C TRP A 749 7.16 -6.82 34.38
N LEU A 750 5.98 -7.04 33.76
CA LEU A 750 5.46 -6.21 32.65
C LEU A 750 5.18 -4.77 33.10
N THR A 751 4.83 -4.57 34.37
CA THR A 751 4.47 -3.24 34.91
C THR A 751 5.67 -2.43 35.39
N GLY A 752 6.85 -3.04 35.46
CA GLY A 752 8.06 -2.39 35.98
C GLY A 752 8.08 -2.14 37.49
N LYS A 753 7.11 -2.68 38.25
CA LYS A 753 7.03 -2.56 39.72
C LYS A 753 7.79 -3.67 40.48
N GLY A 754 8.86 -4.20 39.88
CA GLY A 754 9.79 -5.15 40.49
C GLY A 754 10.85 -5.56 39.47
N SER A 755 12.09 -5.87 39.85
CA SER A 755 12.70 -5.82 41.20
C SER A 755 13.22 -4.43 41.59
#